data_AF-A0A960I0U3-F1
#
_entry.id   AF-A0A960I0U3-F1
#
_cell.length_a   1.000
_cell.length_b   1.000
_cell.length_c   1.000
_cell.angle_alpha   90.00
_cell.angle_beta   90.00
_cell.angle_gamma   90.00
#
_symmetry.space_group_name_H-M   'P 1'
#
loop_
_entity.id
_entity.type
_entity.pdbx_description
1 polymer ?
#
loop_
_entity_poly.entity_id
_entity_poly.type
_entity_poly.pdbx_seq_one_letter_code
_entity_poly.pdbx_strand_id
1 'polypeptide(L)'
;MKRRRWIAGAAAILLALSGCEISSITSPTDGAIVDAPSTTVTGKLREMPMGGVLTVNGVVTPVNPDRTWSVDLPLGPAGTVHTIEAIYTPPDGGTPDKSYSTVVAGPSIDVGEMSPDGVGMRFTNTGLNSLGPVINDLAAGSFDISSLILAQHPLVYQENAFLTFDITGNAYEAGMGGVNLVANSTTTGMSTQITINDLYIGLDLLIDDGLLIHNTCKLEVSIPQTTINAKFDLQPAAGDESHVDVNLIGTPSVVTSGVNYEFLGGICDGDTFLIGDIVNAVAGPQISSMIGDGFSSQLGDPDGSGPADSPIADAIETSLAQISIAGSVGSAVNAHLKAPFTQITEGATAVDLRADADFYATIGNNPGDCPAVPRHPTLPQTFDVPGAYPTLGDTTPDGDPYGLGLVISSSTFNQLLGAMTECGLLNKDITEIDLGGTTYPVTSTVLSFLVPQFATLPANTPMKIRITPKVAPFLDGEAGPNGEPAQLRLAGLWVEFVQPTQVGDMPWLRLLVGSSLGFDLGYDANAGVLAPTITPGPASTVTAKVIDNAIGANASNLETIFPSLFPNFVSGLSSSFAAFPLPSFMGLNVDVVDMVRQGNYYVLYANLTQQPQTRISNVQVTDTSMLNGVYDSVFNVHEWRHKLKSTSTSKGVKVALRGMIGADACCTVDDARRDAPVGYRVTFDVIPENGDTWKIDLAQSIKGAHTLIDEQGGSAWTSISTLNIRAKVGNGAWQNFNITPSSTGVNTGSGAYVPFTGSSSAVLTGTTAQTITVEVSFDVTAYSNSNLAFPAVAGDEAAIRFGANDSIANGFTAGEYPGVGNRNIGEDGLFGTIALSTI
;
A
#
# COMPACT_ATOMS: atom_id res chain seq x y z
N MET A 1 -70.53 3.27 -3.69
CA MET A 1 -69.68 2.09 -4.00
C MET A 1 -69.28 1.93 -5.48
N LYS A 2 -69.99 2.48 -6.48
CA LYS A 2 -69.61 2.35 -7.90
C LYS A 2 -68.44 3.24 -8.37
N ARG A 3 -68.12 4.34 -7.67
CA ARG A 3 -66.98 5.25 -8.02
C ARG A 3 -65.59 4.76 -7.57
N ARG A 4 -65.49 3.88 -6.56
CA ARG A 4 -64.21 3.30 -6.09
C ARG A 4 -63.71 2.14 -6.95
N ARG A 5 -64.56 1.51 -7.74
CA ARG A 5 -64.18 0.41 -8.65
C ARG A 5 -63.55 0.89 -9.96
N TRP A 6 -63.82 2.12 -10.39
CA TRP A 6 -63.20 2.71 -11.59
C TRP A 6 -61.76 3.18 -11.34
N ILE A 7 -61.45 3.67 -10.14
CA ILE A 7 -60.08 4.10 -9.78
C ILE A 7 -59.16 2.90 -9.49
N ALA A 8 -59.69 1.83 -8.87
CA ALA A 8 -58.94 0.59 -8.65
C ALA A 8 -58.70 -0.21 -9.96
N GLY A 9 -59.63 -0.12 -10.93
CA GLY A 9 -59.48 -0.76 -12.24
C GLY A 9 -58.47 -0.07 -13.15
N ALA A 10 -58.34 1.26 -13.08
CA ALA A 10 -57.33 2.01 -13.83
C ALA A 10 -55.92 1.84 -13.25
N ALA A 11 -55.79 1.79 -11.91
CA ALA A 11 -54.50 1.54 -11.25
C ALA A 11 -53.96 0.12 -11.49
N ALA A 12 -54.83 -0.90 -11.55
CA ALA A 12 -54.40 -2.29 -11.79
C ALA A 12 -53.99 -2.58 -13.24
N ILE A 13 -54.46 -1.79 -14.22
CA ILE A 13 -54.02 -1.89 -15.63
C ILE A 13 -52.74 -1.09 -15.88
N LEU A 14 -52.49 0.01 -15.15
CA LEU A 14 -51.20 0.72 -15.19
C LEU A 14 -50.08 0.01 -14.41
N LEU A 15 -50.40 -0.72 -13.34
CA LEU A 15 -49.41 -1.47 -12.54
C LEU A 15 -48.88 -2.74 -13.23
N ALA A 16 -49.48 -3.19 -14.33
CA ALA A 16 -49.00 -4.33 -15.13
C ALA A 16 -48.08 -3.93 -16.29
N LEU A 17 -47.82 -2.63 -16.50
CA LEU A 17 -46.99 -2.11 -17.60
C LEU A 17 -45.63 -1.55 -17.15
N SER A 18 -45.29 -1.61 -15.85
CA SER A 18 -44.01 -1.11 -15.34
C SER A 18 -42.83 -2.09 -15.50
N GLY A 19 -42.94 -3.07 -16.40
CA GLY A 19 -41.86 -4.00 -16.74
C GLY A 19 -41.84 -4.24 -18.24
N CYS A 20 -40.81 -3.73 -18.92
CA CYS A 20 -40.59 -3.79 -20.37
C CYS A 20 -41.47 -2.84 -21.21
N GLU A 21 -41.11 -1.55 -21.28
CA GLU A 21 -41.41 -0.76 -22.48
C GLU A 21 -40.61 -1.38 -23.64
N ILE A 22 -41.23 -2.29 -24.40
CA ILE A 22 -40.59 -2.87 -25.59
C ILE A 22 -40.53 -1.76 -26.64
N SER A 23 -39.37 -1.12 -26.82
CA SER A 23 -39.15 -0.17 -27.91
C SER A 23 -39.48 -0.83 -29.26
N SER A 24 -40.09 -0.09 -30.18
CA SER A 24 -40.29 -0.59 -31.55
C SER A 24 -38.99 -0.60 -32.35
N ILE A 25 -37.93 0.04 -31.85
CA ILE A 25 -36.56 -0.01 -32.37
C ILE A 25 -35.82 -1.14 -31.64
N THR A 26 -35.22 -2.06 -32.40
CA THR A 26 -34.50 -3.22 -31.86
C THR A 26 -32.98 -3.11 -31.97
N SER A 27 -32.48 -2.39 -32.98
CA SER A 27 -31.05 -2.11 -33.15
C SER A 27 -30.84 -0.83 -33.96
N PRO A 28 -29.82 0.00 -33.65
CA PRO A 28 -28.96 -0.10 -32.46
C PRO A 28 -29.75 0.10 -31.17
N THR A 29 -29.30 -0.55 -30.08
CA THR A 29 -29.88 -0.35 -28.75
C THR A 29 -29.68 1.10 -28.30
N ASP A 30 -30.54 1.57 -27.40
CA ASP A 30 -30.39 2.92 -26.83
C ASP A 30 -29.03 3.05 -26.13
N GLY A 31 -28.27 4.09 -26.47
CA GLY A 31 -26.90 4.30 -26.01
C GLY A 31 -25.82 3.54 -26.75
N ALA A 32 -26.14 2.86 -27.85
CA ALA A 32 -25.11 2.27 -28.70
C ALA A 32 -24.19 3.34 -29.30
N ILE A 33 -22.91 3.04 -29.33
CA ILE A 33 -21.89 3.76 -30.07
C ILE A 33 -21.64 2.97 -31.37
N VAL A 34 -21.53 3.68 -32.49
CA VAL A 34 -21.38 3.07 -33.80
C VAL A 34 -20.17 3.68 -34.49
N ASP A 35 -19.15 2.85 -34.66
CA ASP A 35 -17.93 3.20 -35.39
C ASP A 35 -18.11 3.00 -36.90
N ALA A 36 -19.07 3.73 -37.48
CA ALA A 36 -19.32 3.73 -38.92
C ALA A 36 -20.01 5.03 -39.36
N PRO A 37 -19.81 5.48 -40.62
CA PRO A 37 -20.45 6.68 -41.16
C PRO A 37 -21.97 6.52 -41.38
N SER A 38 -22.52 5.33 -41.16
CA SER A 38 -23.95 5.05 -41.25
C SER A 38 -24.30 3.83 -40.40
N THR A 39 -25.54 3.75 -39.94
CA THR A 39 -26.06 2.58 -39.23
C THR A 39 -27.37 2.10 -39.83
N THR A 40 -27.56 0.78 -39.84
CA THR A 40 -28.82 0.15 -40.20
C THR A 40 -29.70 0.08 -38.96
N VAL A 41 -30.73 0.92 -38.93
CA VAL A 41 -31.73 0.91 -37.88
C VAL A 41 -32.79 -0.13 -38.21
N THR A 42 -33.00 -1.06 -37.29
CA THR A 42 -34.01 -2.10 -37.40
C THR A 42 -34.99 -2.02 -36.25
N GLY A 43 -36.20 -2.53 -36.49
CA GLY A 43 -37.21 -2.58 -35.47
C GLY A 43 -38.34 -3.54 -35.78
N LYS A 44 -39.27 -3.64 -34.83
CA LYS A 44 -40.49 -4.44 -34.94
C LYS A 44 -41.66 -3.64 -34.38
N LEU A 45 -42.72 -3.49 -35.18
CA LEU A 45 -43.92 -2.84 -34.69
C LEU A 45 -44.56 -3.66 -33.56
N ARG A 46 -45.09 -2.94 -32.57
CA ARG A 46 -45.97 -3.49 -31.53
C ARG A 46 -47.26 -4.04 -32.16
N GLU A 47 -48.12 -4.69 -31.38
CA GLU A 47 -49.39 -5.25 -31.85
C GLU A 47 -50.42 -4.18 -32.26
N MET A 48 -50.15 -3.50 -33.37
CA MET A 48 -50.97 -2.42 -33.93
C MET A 48 -51.62 -2.84 -35.27
N PRO A 49 -52.69 -2.15 -35.70
CA PRO A 49 -53.29 -2.39 -37.01
C PRO A 49 -52.27 -2.19 -38.14
N MET A 50 -52.11 -3.19 -39.02
CA MET A 50 -51.23 -3.12 -40.19
C MET A 50 -51.80 -2.23 -41.29
N GLY A 51 -50.93 -1.68 -42.15
CA GLY A 51 -51.31 -0.84 -43.29
C GLY A 51 -51.21 0.67 -43.04
N GLY A 52 -50.63 1.09 -41.91
CA GLY A 52 -50.29 2.47 -41.61
C GLY A 52 -48.97 2.93 -42.25
N VAL A 53 -48.48 4.10 -41.83
CA VAL A 53 -47.22 4.70 -42.31
C VAL A 53 -46.20 4.74 -41.19
N LEU A 54 -45.04 4.11 -41.40
CA LEU A 54 -43.86 4.24 -40.55
C LEU A 54 -42.92 5.29 -41.13
N THR A 55 -42.50 6.26 -40.33
CA THR A 55 -41.36 7.13 -40.62
C THR A 55 -40.26 6.93 -39.59
N VAL A 56 -39.01 6.91 -40.06
CA VAL A 56 -37.82 6.85 -39.21
C VAL A 56 -36.94 8.04 -39.56
N ASN A 57 -36.74 8.96 -38.62
CA ASN A 57 -36.11 10.28 -38.87
C ASN A 57 -36.70 11.00 -40.10
N GLY A 58 -38.02 10.89 -40.28
CA GLY A 58 -38.75 11.48 -41.41
C GLY A 58 -38.70 10.68 -42.72
N VAL A 59 -37.89 9.60 -42.79
CA VAL A 59 -37.82 8.71 -43.95
C VAL A 59 -38.94 7.67 -43.88
N VAL A 60 -39.80 7.63 -44.91
CA VAL A 60 -40.86 6.61 -45.00
C VAL A 60 -40.21 5.24 -45.16
N THR A 61 -40.48 4.35 -44.19
CA THR A 61 -39.82 3.04 -44.09
C THR A 61 -40.84 1.92 -44.29
N PRO A 62 -40.62 0.99 -45.24
CA PRO A 62 -41.51 -0.16 -45.44
C PRO A 62 -41.52 -1.08 -44.21
N VAL A 63 -42.70 -1.61 -43.88
CA VAL A 63 -42.88 -2.62 -42.82
C VAL A 63 -43.21 -3.96 -43.46
N ASN A 64 -42.44 -4.98 -43.12
CA ASN A 64 -42.61 -6.35 -43.62
C ASN A 64 -43.89 -7.00 -43.05
N PRO A 65 -44.41 -8.07 -43.69
CA PRO A 65 -45.58 -8.80 -43.19
C PRO A 65 -45.41 -9.39 -41.77
N ASP A 66 -44.18 -9.68 -41.36
CA ASP A 66 -43.81 -10.15 -40.02
C ASP A 66 -43.65 -9.01 -38.99
N ARG A 67 -44.00 -7.78 -39.38
CA ARG A 67 -43.92 -6.52 -38.62
C ARG A 67 -42.52 -5.97 -38.41
N THR A 68 -41.50 -6.55 -39.03
CA THR A 68 -40.13 -6.02 -38.97
C THR A 68 -39.94 -4.87 -39.97
N TRP A 69 -38.98 -4.00 -39.70
CA TRP A 69 -38.59 -2.91 -40.59
C TRP A 69 -37.10 -2.61 -40.47
N SER A 70 -36.52 -2.01 -41.50
CA SER A 70 -35.10 -1.66 -41.57
C SER A 70 -34.89 -0.43 -42.44
N VAL A 71 -33.99 0.46 -42.03
CA VAL A 71 -33.59 1.66 -42.78
C VAL A 71 -32.15 2.04 -42.46
N ASP A 72 -31.39 2.44 -43.48
CA ASP A 72 -30.03 2.96 -43.28
C ASP A 72 -30.08 4.45 -43.03
N LEU A 73 -29.43 4.89 -41.94
CA LEU A 73 -29.30 6.29 -41.58
C LEU A 73 -27.83 6.70 -41.59
N PRO A 74 -27.47 7.85 -42.18
CA PRO A 74 -26.13 8.40 -42.05
C PRO A 74 -25.88 8.82 -40.60
N LEU A 75 -24.68 8.52 -40.13
CA LEU A 75 -24.13 9.01 -38.88
C LEU A 75 -23.14 10.15 -39.20
N GLY A 76 -23.13 11.17 -38.37
CA GLY A 76 -22.25 12.33 -38.50
C GLY A 76 -20.78 11.99 -38.18
N PRO A 77 -19.91 13.00 -38.02
CA PRO A 77 -18.56 12.78 -37.54
C PRO A 77 -18.54 12.18 -36.12
N ALA A 78 -17.42 11.60 -35.71
CA ALA A 78 -17.23 11.07 -34.36
C ALA A 78 -17.59 12.10 -33.26
N GLY A 79 -18.18 11.63 -32.16
CA GLY A 79 -18.72 12.44 -31.08
C GLY A 79 -20.12 13.01 -31.34
N THR A 80 -20.67 12.83 -32.54
CA THR A 80 -22.03 13.31 -32.86
C THR A 80 -23.09 12.42 -32.20
N VAL A 81 -23.99 13.04 -31.45
CA VAL A 81 -25.16 12.38 -30.84
C VAL A 81 -26.34 12.43 -31.81
N HIS A 82 -26.91 11.28 -32.12
CA HIS A 82 -28.09 11.13 -32.95
C HIS A 82 -29.27 10.61 -32.15
N THR A 83 -30.41 11.29 -32.24
CA THR A 83 -31.70 10.73 -31.84
C THR A 83 -32.37 10.09 -33.04
N ILE A 84 -32.64 8.79 -32.94
CA ILE A 84 -33.47 8.03 -33.88
C ILE A 84 -34.92 8.13 -33.39
N GLU A 85 -35.78 8.70 -34.21
CA GLU A 85 -37.22 8.81 -33.99
C GLU A 85 -37.96 7.91 -34.98
N ALA A 86 -38.61 6.86 -34.47
CA ALA A 86 -39.52 6.01 -35.24
C ALA A 86 -40.97 6.35 -34.86
N ILE A 87 -41.79 6.74 -35.85
CA ILE A 87 -43.20 7.07 -35.67
C ILE A 87 -44.05 6.19 -36.59
N TYR A 88 -44.86 5.32 -35.99
CA TYR A 88 -45.88 4.58 -36.73
C TYR A 88 -47.25 5.26 -36.56
N THR A 89 -47.84 5.68 -37.67
CA THR A 89 -49.21 6.23 -37.71
C THR A 89 -50.18 5.17 -38.22
N PRO A 90 -51.09 4.67 -37.37
CA PRO A 90 -52.09 3.67 -37.75
C PRO A 90 -53.01 4.16 -38.88
N PRO A 91 -53.51 3.25 -39.74
CA PRO A 91 -54.37 3.62 -40.87
C PRO A 91 -55.75 4.14 -40.46
N ASP A 92 -56.18 3.88 -39.23
CA ASP A 92 -57.45 4.32 -38.66
C ASP A 92 -57.37 5.72 -38.01
N GLY A 93 -56.21 6.38 -38.05
CA GLY A 93 -55.98 7.67 -37.40
C GLY A 93 -55.91 7.58 -35.88
N GLY A 94 -55.67 6.38 -35.32
CA GLY A 94 -55.39 6.18 -33.91
C GLY A 94 -54.11 6.88 -33.45
N THR A 95 -53.87 6.86 -32.13
CA THR A 95 -52.67 7.48 -31.53
C THR A 95 -51.39 6.89 -32.17
N PRO A 96 -50.49 7.73 -32.71
CA PRO A 96 -49.22 7.26 -33.25
C PRO A 96 -48.38 6.57 -32.17
N ASP A 97 -47.75 5.45 -32.51
CA ASP A 97 -46.74 4.82 -31.67
C ASP A 97 -45.39 5.44 -31.98
N LYS A 98 -44.72 5.94 -30.94
CA LYS A 98 -43.44 6.64 -31.05
C LYS A 98 -42.40 5.86 -30.29
N SER A 99 -41.22 5.72 -30.87
CA SER A 99 -40.06 5.12 -30.22
C SER A 99 -38.84 5.96 -30.50
N TYR A 100 -37.98 6.05 -29.49
CA TYR A 100 -36.77 6.85 -29.52
C TYR A 100 -35.59 5.97 -29.15
N SER A 101 -34.45 6.19 -29.80
CA SER A 101 -33.17 5.59 -29.45
C SER A 101 -32.08 6.63 -29.65
N THR A 102 -31.10 6.69 -28.76
CA THR A 102 -29.94 7.56 -28.85
C THR A 102 -28.75 6.73 -29.32
N VAL A 103 -28.06 7.20 -30.35
CA VAL A 103 -26.86 6.57 -30.89
C VAL A 103 -25.75 7.62 -30.97
N VAL A 104 -24.54 7.23 -30.62
CA VAL A 104 -23.36 8.09 -30.75
C VAL A 104 -22.51 7.58 -31.91
N ALA A 105 -22.07 8.48 -32.78
CA ALA A 105 -21.11 8.13 -33.84
C ALA A 105 -19.69 8.19 -33.29
N GLY A 106 -18.85 7.19 -33.55
CA GLY A 106 -17.42 7.22 -33.21
C GLY A 106 -16.88 5.89 -32.67
N PRO A 107 -15.59 5.85 -32.30
CA PRO A 107 -14.96 4.66 -31.75
C PRO A 107 -15.46 4.39 -30.33
N SER A 108 -15.32 3.14 -29.90
CA SER A 108 -15.88 2.64 -28.65
C SER A 108 -14.96 1.61 -28.01
N ILE A 109 -15.11 1.46 -26.69
CA ILE A 109 -14.52 0.39 -25.90
C ILE A 109 -15.67 -0.48 -25.37
N ASP A 110 -15.65 -1.77 -25.67
CA ASP A 110 -16.66 -2.72 -25.24
C ASP A 110 -16.54 -3.03 -23.74
N VAL A 111 -17.60 -3.58 -23.14
CA VAL A 111 -17.57 -3.99 -21.72
C VAL A 111 -16.49 -5.05 -21.49
N GLY A 112 -15.57 -4.76 -20.56
CA GLY A 112 -14.45 -5.63 -20.19
C GLY A 112 -13.22 -5.49 -21.11
N GLU A 113 -13.30 -4.65 -22.14
CA GLU A 113 -12.14 -4.21 -22.91
C GLU A 113 -11.44 -3.05 -22.18
N MET A 114 -10.11 -3.03 -22.25
CA MET A 114 -9.31 -2.01 -21.60
C MET A 114 -9.01 -0.85 -22.56
N SER A 115 -9.01 0.36 -22.02
CA SER A 115 -8.43 1.54 -22.66
C SER A 115 -6.91 1.39 -22.70
N PRO A 116 -6.28 1.39 -23.89
CA PRO A 116 -4.83 1.27 -24.02
C PRO A 116 -4.09 2.44 -23.37
N ASP A 117 -3.05 2.16 -22.58
CA ASP A 117 -2.26 3.15 -21.83
C ASP A 117 -3.16 4.18 -21.10
N GLY A 118 -4.27 3.69 -20.57
CA GLY A 118 -5.36 4.50 -20.04
C GLY A 118 -5.00 5.26 -18.77
N VAL A 119 -4.08 4.71 -17.97
CA VAL A 119 -3.56 5.34 -16.75
C VAL A 119 -2.04 5.18 -16.66
N GLY A 120 -1.42 6.01 -15.84
CA GLY A 120 0.00 5.82 -15.54
C GLY A 120 0.49 6.65 -14.37
N MET A 121 1.67 6.29 -13.89
CA MET A 121 2.37 6.97 -12.81
C MET A 121 3.81 7.23 -13.22
N ARG A 122 4.35 8.37 -12.82
CA ARG A 122 5.76 8.70 -12.97
C ARG A 122 6.34 9.11 -11.63
N PHE A 123 7.37 8.42 -11.17
CA PHE A 123 8.14 8.82 -9.99
C PHE A 123 9.46 9.42 -10.43
N THR A 124 9.66 10.72 -10.16
CA THR A 124 10.98 11.34 -10.34
C THR A 124 11.92 10.85 -9.24
N ASN A 125 13.24 11.01 -9.40
CA ASN A 125 14.20 10.67 -8.36
C ASN A 125 13.92 11.42 -7.05
N THR A 126 13.36 12.63 -7.12
CA THR A 126 12.86 13.34 -5.93
C THR A 126 11.73 12.56 -5.24
N GLY A 127 10.74 12.08 -6.02
CA GLY A 127 9.65 11.26 -5.49
C GLY A 127 10.10 9.90 -4.95
N LEU A 128 11.02 9.21 -5.65
CA LEU A 128 11.62 7.95 -5.20
C LEU A 128 12.35 8.10 -3.86
N ASN A 129 13.08 9.19 -3.68
CA ASN A 129 13.75 9.48 -2.42
C ASN A 129 12.77 9.73 -1.27
N SER A 130 11.59 10.31 -1.54
CA SER A 130 10.51 10.43 -0.55
C SER A 130 9.89 9.08 -0.15
N LEU A 131 9.90 8.10 -1.06
CA LEU A 131 9.43 6.72 -0.77
C LEU A 131 10.42 5.95 0.10
N GLY A 132 11.71 6.31 0.11
CA GLY A 132 12.78 5.59 0.81
C GLY A 132 12.43 5.19 2.25
N PRO A 133 11.95 6.12 3.12
CA PRO A 133 11.61 5.75 4.49
C PRO A 133 10.32 4.92 4.62
N VAL A 134 9.37 5.04 3.69
CA VAL A 134 8.18 4.15 3.64
C VAL A 134 8.61 2.74 3.28
N ILE A 135 9.49 2.60 2.28
CA ILE A 135 10.12 1.33 1.91
C ILE A 135 10.92 0.80 3.10
N ASN A 136 11.68 1.62 3.82
CA ASN A 136 12.42 1.17 5.01
C ASN A 136 11.49 0.64 6.11
N ASP A 137 10.37 1.30 6.37
CA ASP A 137 9.43 0.88 7.42
C ASP A 137 8.68 -0.42 7.04
N LEU A 138 8.34 -0.60 5.75
CA LEU A 138 7.73 -1.83 5.23
C LEU A 138 8.74 -2.97 5.13
N ALA A 139 9.93 -2.67 4.60
CA ALA A 139 11.02 -3.60 4.44
C ALA A 139 11.68 -3.96 5.77
N ALA A 140 11.55 -3.19 6.86
CA ALA A 140 12.10 -3.59 8.16
C ALA A 140 11.51 -4.93 8.68
N GLY A 141 10.37 -5.38 8.14
CA GLY A 141 9.81 -6.71 8.38
C GLY A 141 10.30 -7.81 7.43
N SER A 142 10.62 -7.49 6.17
CA SER A 142 11.02 -8.44 5.12
C SER A 142 12.52 -8.48 4.83
N PHE A 143 13.21 -7.36 5.04
CA PHE A 143 14.65 -7.16 4.88
C PHE A 143 15.39 -7.35 6.21
N ASP A 144 15.30 -8.56 6.77
CA ASP A 144 16.06 -8.96 7.96
C ASP A 144 17.44 -9.50 7.56
N ILE A 145 18.39 -8.59 7.34
CA ILE A 145 19.80 -8.92 7.06
C ILE A 145 20.39 -9.86 8.12
N SER A 146 19.96 -9.74 9.38
CA SER A 146 20.49 -10.60 10.45
C SER A 146 20.04 -12.04 10.26
N SER A 147 18.78 -12.26 9.88
CA SER A 147 18.27 -13.59 9.53
C SER A 147 18.94 -14.17 8.29
N LEU A 148 19.21 -13.35 7.26
CA LEU A 148 19.89 -13.78 6.04
C LEU A 148 21.32 -14.26 6.35
N ILE A 149 22.06 -13.54 7.20
CA ILE A 149 23.40 -13.93 7.64
C ILE A 149 23.36 -15.27 8.41
N LEU A 150 22.39 -15.42 9.32
CA LEU A 150 22.27 -16.62 10.16
C LEU A 150 21.79 -17.85 9.40
N ALA A 151 21.05 -17.67 8.31
CA ALA A 151 20.59 -18.78 7.48
C ALA A 151 21.73 -19.41 6.65
N GLN A 152 22.86 -18.71 6.49
CA GLN A 152 23.94 -19.13 5.62
C GLN A 152 25.01 -19.96 6.35
N HIS A 153 25.27 -21.15 5.81
CA HIS A 153 26.32 -22.05 6.27
C HIS A 153 27.12 -22.61 5.08
N PRO A 154 28.38 -22.19 4.85
CA PRO A 154 29.14 -21.18 5.60
C PRO A 154 28.91 -19.74 5.08
N LEU A 155 29.01 -18.76 5.97
CA LEU A 155 29.05 -17.33 5.62
C LEU A 155 30.40 -16.97 4.97
N VAL A 156 31.47 -17.59 5.47
CA VAL A 156 32.85 -17.35 5.04
C VAL A 156 33.42 -18.66 4.53
N TYR A 157 33.96 -18.66 3.32
CA TYR A 157 34.71 -19.80 2.79
C TYR A 157 35.91 -19.29 2.00
N GLN A 158 37.11 -19.61 2.46
CA GLN A 158 38.35 -19.26 1.79
C GLN A 158 39.23 -20.50 1.66
N GLU A 159 39.32 -20.99 0.43
CA GLU A 159 40.24 -22.07 0.08
C GLU A 159 41.67 -21.55 0.02
N ASN A 160 42.63 -22.32 0.55
CA ASN A 160 44.06 -21.97 0.55
C ASN A 160 44.36 -20.57 1.13
N ALA A 161 43.65 -20.16 2.18
CA ALA A 161 43.87 -18.88 2.87
C ALA A 161 45.35 -18.71 3.30
N PHE A 162 46.05 -19.82 3.54
CA PHE A 162 47.50 -19.92 3.66
C PHE A 162 47.97 -21.29 3.15
N LEU A 163 48.83 -21.37 2.14
CA LEU A 163 49.35 -22.65 1.61
C LEU A 163 48.26 -23.72 1.32
N THR A 164 48.02 -24.66 2.24
CA THR A 164 47.02 -25.75 2.16
C THR A 164 45.85 -25.60 3.13
N PHE A 165 45.73 -24.46 3.82
CA PHE A 165 44.73 -24.27 4.88
C PHE A 165 43.45 -23.65 4.34
N ASP A 166 42.31 -24.26 4.65
CA ASP A 166 40.97 -23.78 4.31
C ASP A 166 40.29 -23.19 5.53
N ILE A 167 39.69 -22.00 5.38
CA ILE A 167 38.94 -21.33 6.45
C ILE A 167 37.46 -21.35 6.09
N THR A 168 36.65 -21.95 6.96
CA THR A 168 35.20 -21.97 6.87
C THR A 168 34.60 -21.28 8.08
N GLY A 169 33.83 -20.21 7.92
CA GLY A 169 33.17 -19.49 9.00
C GLY A 169 31.65 -19.61 8.94
N ASN A 170 31.06 -20.12 10.01
CA ASN A 170 29.61 -20.20 10.18
C ASN A 170 29.12 -19.10 11.10
N ALA A 171 28.11 -18.33 10.70
CA ALA A 171 27.50 -17.35 11.59
C ALA A 171 26.69 -18.07 12.67
N TYR A 172 27.05 -17.83 13.93
CA TYR A 172 26.19 -18.20 15.07
C TYR A 172 25.42 -16.98 15.59
N GLU A 173 25.77 -15.78 15.13
CA GLU A 173 25.16 -14.54 15.57
C GLU A 173 25.26 -13.43 14.53
N ALA A 174 24.19 -12.62 14.37
CA ALA A 174 24.20 -11.41 13.54
C ALA A 174 23.28 -10.33 14.13
N GLY A 175 23.56 -9.06 13.84
CA GLY A 175 22.72 -7.94 14.26
C GLY A 175 23.12 -6.61 13.61
N MET A 176 22.23 -5.62 13.63
CA MET A 176 22.51 -4.26 13.11
C MET A 176 21.80 -3.17 13.92
N GLY A 177 22.37 -1.97 13.94
CA GLY A 177 21.82 -0.78 14.60
C GLY A 177 20.73 -0.07 13.79
N GLY A 178 20.80 -0.09 12.45
CA GLY A 178 19.75 0.46 11.58
C GLY A 178 20.05 0.35 10.09
N VAL A 179 19.04 0.62 9.25
CA VAL A 179 19.11 0.56 7.79
C VAL A 179 18.53 1.85 7.18
N ASN A 180 19.15 2.33 6.10
CA ASN A 180 18.65 3.43 5.28
C ASN A 180 18.77 3.11 3.80
N LEU A 181 17.66 3.17 3.07
CA LEU A 181 17.57 2.97 1.62
C LEU A 181 17.38 4.29 0.86
N VAL A 182 18.13 4.46 -0.24
CA VAL A 182 18.01 5.56 -1.20
C VAL A 182 17.93 4.96 -2.61
N ALA A 183 16.88 5.28 -3.36
CA ALA A 183 16.65 4.75 -4.71
C ALA A 183 16.63 5.88 -5.74
N ASN A 184 17.33 5.67 -6.86
CA ASN A 184 17.35 6.60 -7.99
C ASN A 184 17.19 5.83 -9.30
N SER A 185 16.28 6.27 -10.15
CA SER A 185 16.19 5.80 -11.52
C SER A 185 17.43 6.21 -12.32
N THR A 186 17.91 5.31 -13.16
CA THR A 186 18.95 5.56 -14.17
C THR A 186 18.54 4.94 -15.50
N THR A 187 19.19 5.32 -16.60
CA THR A 187 18.92 4.75 -17.94
C THR A 187 19.22 3.26 -18.09
N THR A 188 19.70 2.62 -17.03
CA THR A 188 20.10 1.22 -17.05
C THR A 188 19.38 0.40 -15.98
N GLY A 189 18.44 1.00 -15.25
CA GLY A 189 17.73 0.42 -14.12
C GLY A 189 17.70 1.34 -12.90
N MET A 190 16.97 0.94 -11.87
CA MET A 190 16.90 1.58 -10.56
C MET A 190 18.15 1.30 -9.73
N SER A 191 18.97 2.32 -9.46
CA SER A 191 20.12 2.23 -8.57
C SER A 191 19.69 2.45 -7.12
N THR A 192 19.92 1.46 -6.28
CA THR A 192 19.54 1.50 -4.86
C THR A 192 20.77 1.37 -3.99
N GLN A 193 20.96 2.36 -3.12
CA GLN A 193 21.99 2.33 -2.08
C GLN A 193 21.34 2.03 -0.73
N ILE A 194 21.80 0.98 -0.08
CA ILE A 194 21.36 0.53 1.23
C ILE A 194 22.52 0.72 2.20
N THR A 195 22.31 1.51 3.25
CA THR A 195 23.31 1.74 4.30
C THR A 195 22.87 1.06 5.59
N ILE A 196 23.68 0.15 6.08
CA ILE A 196 23.53 -0.55 7.35
C ILE A 196 24.49 0.09 8.35
N ASN A 197 23.98 0.47 9.51
CA ASN A 197 24.76 1.03 10.61
C ASN A 197 24.97 -0.02 11.71
N ASP A 198 26.16 -0.04 12.29
CA ASP A 198 26.55 -0.88 13.43
C ASP A 198 26.25 -2.38 13.22
N LEU A 199 26.68 -2.92 12.07
CA LEU A 199 26.55 -4.34 11.75
C LEU A 199 27.50 -5.17 12.64
N TYR A 200 27.00 -6.27 13.19
CA TYR A 200 27.75 -7.19 14.03
C TYR A 200 27.58 -8.63 13.53
N ILE A 201 28.65 -9.41 13.57
CA ILE A 201 28.65 -10.83 13.17
C ILE A 201 29.50 -11.64 14.17
N GLY A 202 28.96 -12.76 14.66
CA GLY A 202 29.70 -13.78 15.42
C GLY A 202 29.87 -15.04 14.57
N LEU A 203 31.11 -15.51 14.44
CA LEU A 203 31.53 -16.59 13.55
C LEU A 203 32.22 -17.71 14.32
N ASP A 204 31.78 -18.94 14.05
CA ASP A 204 32.52 -20.16 14.36
C ASP A 204 33.40 -20.46 13.14
N LEU A 205 34.70 -20.25 13.28
CA LEU A 205 35.70 -20.54 12.26
C LEU A 205 36.21 -21.97 12.43
N LEU A 206 36.20 -22.71 11.34
CA LEU A 206 36.89 -23.98 11.16
C LEU A 206 38.10 -23.72 10.27
N ILE A 207 39.28 -24.07 10.78
CA ILE A 207 40.54 -24.02 10.05
C ILE A 207 40.97 -25.47 9.80
N ASP A 208 40.90 -25.88 8.54
CA ASP A 208 41.42 -27.16 8.07
C ASP A 208 42.82 -26.94 7.51
N ASP A 209 43.80 -27.76 7.90
CA ASP A 209 45.19 -27.65 7.44
C ASP A 209 45.55 -28.63 6.31
N GLY A 210 44.57 -29.43 5.86
CA GLY A 210 44.78 -30.53 4.93
C GLY A 210 45.45 -31.77 5.56
N LEU A 211 45.67 -31.75 6.88
CA LEU A 211 46.05 -32.88 7.72
C LEU A 211 44.83 -33.23 8.63
N LEU A 212 44.91 -34.34 9.38
CA LEU A 212 43.78 -34.86 10.18
C LEU A 212 43.37 -33.98 11.39
N ILE A 213 43.78 -32.70 11.44
CA ILE A 213 43.58 -31.82 12.59
C ILE A 213 42.70 -30.64 12.19
N HIS A 214 41.41 -30.75 12.48
CA HIS A 214 40.48 -29.64 12.37
C HIS A 214 40.58 -28.75 13.62
N ASN A 215 40.92 -27.48 13.44
CA ASN A 215 40.98 -26.51 14.54
C ASN A 215 39.79 -25.57 14.47
N THR A 216 39.13 -25.32 15.60
CA THR A 216 38.00 -24.40 15.70
C THR A 216 38.41 -23.13 16.44
N CYS A 217 37.97 -21.98 15.95
CA CYS A 217 38.16 -20.67 16.57
C CYS A 217 36.85 -19.91 16.58
N LYS A 218 36.68 -18.98 17.52
CA LYS A 218 35.54 -18.05 17.52
C LYS A 218 36.01 -16.64 17.18
N LEU A 219 35.28 -15.97 16.30
CA LEU A 219 35.58 -14.63 15.81
C LEU A 219 34.34 -13.77 15.93
N GLU A 220 34.50 -12.56 16.44
CA GLU A 220 33.43 -11.57 16.48
C GLU A 220 33.86 -10.33 15.71
N VAL A 221 32.94 -9.78 14.93
CA VAL A 221 33.18 -8.68 14.01
C VAL A 221 32.14 -7.59 14.24
N SER A 222 32.59 -6.34 14.30
CA SER A 222 31.75 -5.15 14.38
C SER A 222 32.14 -4.18 13.26
N ILE A 223 31.15 -3.74 12.49
CA ILE A 223 31.30 -2.93 11.29
C ILE A 223 30.39 -1.71 11.45
N PRO A 224 30.95 -0.53 11.79
CA PRO A 224 30.18 0.70 11.99
C PRO A 224 29.28 1.05 10.81
N GLN A 225 29.74 0.80 9.58
CA GLN A 225 28.93 1.07 8.40
C GLN A 225 29.20 0.05 7.30
N THR A 226 28.12 -0.52 6.76
CA THR A 226 28.12 -1.35 5.55
C THR A 226 27.21 -0.74 4.51
N THR A 227 27.70 -0.57 3.28
CA THR A 227 26.91 -0.05 2.16
C THR A 227 26.76 -1.14 1.11
N ILE A 228 25.52 -1.44 0.75
CA ILE A 228 25.17 -2.32 -0.37
C ILE A 228 24.69 -1.42 -1.51
N ASN A 229 25.34 -1.51 -2.67
CA ASN A 229 24.88 -0.87 -3.88
C ASN A 229 24.36 -1.95 -4.81
N ALA A 230 23.06 -1.92 -5.07
CA ALA A 230 22.36 -2.85 -5.94
C ALA A 230 21.64 -2.07 -7.04
N LYS A 231 21.32 -2.78 -8.11
CA LYS A 231 20.66 -2.18 -9.26
C LYS A 231 19.56 -3.11 -9.73
N PHE A 232 18.39 -2.57 -10.00
CA PHE A 232 17.19 -3.34 -10.29
C PHE A 232 16.59 -2.95 -11.62
N ASP A 233 15.96 -3.92 -12.28
CA ASP A 233 15.07 -3.76 -13.42
C ASP A 233 13.65 -3.97 -12.92
N LEU A 234 12.73 -3.10 -13.34
CA LEU A 234 11.32 -3.16 -12.98
C LEU A 234 10.52 -3.56 -14.22
N GLN A 235 9.72 -4.61 -14.09
CA GLN A 235 8.88 -5.10 -15.18
C GLN A 235 7.46 -5.39 -14.68
N PRO A 236 6.45 -5.42 -15.56
CA PRO A 236 5.15 -5.99 -15.21
C PRO A 236 5.34 -7.45 -14.76
N ALA A 237 4.75 -7.83 -13.62
CA ALA A 237 4.89 -9.18 -13.10
C ALA A 237 4.21 -10.20 -14.03
N ALA A 238 4.95 -11.23 -14.43
CA ALA A 238 4.49 -12.20 -15.40
C ALA A 238 3.29 -13.02 -14.86
N GLY A 239 2.14 -12.91 -15.53
CA GLY A 239 0.92 -13.64 -15.16
C GLY A 239 0.02 -12.93 -14.15
N ASP A 240 0.49 -11.84 -13.55
CA ASP A 240 -0.34 -10.85 -12.86
C ASP A 240 0.24 -9.44 -13.08
N GLU A 241 -0.01 -8.91 -14.27
CA GLU A 241 0.54 -7.63 -14.71
C GLU A 241 0.02 -6.43 -13.89
N SER A 242 -0.85 -6.64 -12.89
CA SER A 242 -1.22 -5.59 -11.94
C SER A 242 -0.15 -5.29 -10.87
N HIS A 243 0.90 -6.11 -10.81
CA HIS A 243 2.03 -5.96 -9.89
C HIS A 243 3.33 -5.67 -10.64
N VAL A 244 4.30 -5.12 -9.90
CA VAL A 244 5.66 -4.83 -10.40
C VAL A 244 6.58 -5.95 -9.94
N ASP A 245 7.21 -6.61 -10.89
CA ASP A 245 8.32 -7.54 -10.69
C ASP A 245 9.64 -6.76 -10.62
N VAL A 246 10.50 -7.11 -9.67
CA VAL A 246 11.75 -6.41 -9.37
C VAL A 246 12.91 -7.37 -9.56
N ASN A 247 13.64 -7.27 -10.67
CA ASN A 247 14.77 -8.16 -10.94
C ASN A 247 16.11 -7.51 -10.57
N LEU A 248 17.02 -8.25 -9.96
CA LEU A 248 18.38 -7.75 -9.68
C LEU A 248 19.24 -7.76 -10.97
N ILE A 249 19.85 -6.62 -11.29
CA ILE A 249 20.78 -6.48 -12.42
C ILE A 249 22.22 -6.69 -11.94
N GLY A 250 22.80 -7.82 -12.33
CA GLY A 250 24.18 -8.16 -12.00
C GLY A 250 24.34 -8.53 -10.53
N THR A 251 25.55 -8.32 -9.98
CA THR A 251 25.85 -8.64 -8.58
C THR A 251 25.86 -7.38 -7.73
N PRO A 252 25.24 -7.39 -6.53
CA PRO A 252 25.30 -6.25 -5.62
C PRO A 252 26.73 -6.06 -5.11
N SER A 253 27.16 -4.81 -5.00
CA SER A 253 28.46 -4.45 -4.43
C SER A 253 28.31 -4.14 -2.95
N VAL A 254 29.11 -4.80 -2.12
CA VAL A 254 29.11 -4.58 -0.66
C VAL A 254 30.42 -3.94 -0.24
N VAL A 255 30.33 -2.85 0.51
CA VAL A 255 31.49 -2.11 1.02
C VAL A 255 31.34 -1.97 2.53
N THR A 256 32.36 -2.39 3.27
CA THR A 256 32.42 -2.30 4.72
C THR A 256 33.43 -1.21 5.13
N SER A 257 33.14 -0.48 6.20
CA SER A 257 34.00 0.60 6.70
C SER A 257 34.19 0.48 8.21
N GLY A 258 35.44 0.60 8.66
CA GLY A 258 35.79 0.58 10.08
C GLY A 258 35.66 -0.79 10.77
N VAL A 259 35.87 -1.88 10.02
CA VAL A 259 35.78 -3.25 10.53
C VAL A 259 36.70 -3.43 11.74
N ASN A 260 36.11 -3.77 12.88
CA ASN A 260 36.79 -4.18 14.10
C ASN A 260 36.49 -5.67 14.34
N TYR A 261 37.45 -6.43 14.83
CA TYR A 261 37.25 -7.84 15.13
C TYR A 261 38.04 -8.29 16.37
N GLU A 262 37.56 -9.35 17.01
CA GLU A 262 38.15 -9.97 18.19
C GLU A 262 38.05 -11.50 18.07
N PHE A 263 39.16 -12.21 18.25
CA PHE A 263 39.15 -13.66 18.40
C PHE A 263 38.84 -14.00 19.85
N LEU A 264 37.91 -14.92 20.08
CA LEU A 264 37.42 -15.24 21.42
C LEU A 264 38.02 -16.51 22.03
N GLY A 265 38.68 -17.35 21.25
CA GLY A 265 39.21 -18.61 21.76
C GLY A 265 39.58 -19.60 20.66
N GLY A 266 40.14 -20.74 21.09
CA GLY A 266 40.74 -21.74 20.22
C GLY A 266 42.19 -21.41 19.86
N ILE A 267 42.72 -22.05 18.82
CA ILE A 267 44.13 -21.88 18.39
C ILE A 267 44.45 -20.46 17.84
N CYS A 268 43.42 -19.65 17.62
CA CYS A 268 43.50 -18.29 17.08
C CYS A 268 43.60 -17.21 18.15
N ASP A 269 43.55 -17.58 19.43
CA ASP A 269 43.77 -16.64 20.52
C ASP A 269 45.23 -16.16 20.52
N GLY A 270 45.42 -14.86 20.77
CA GLY A 270 46.73 -14.19 20.81
C GLY A 270 47.66 -14.74 21.89
N ASP A 271 47.11 -15.37 22.93
CA ASP A 271 47.88 -16.01 24.00
C ASP A 271 48.36 -17.42 23.63
N THR A 272 47.90 -17.98 22.49
CA THR A 272 48.42 -19.23 21.92
C THR A 272 49.72 -18.96 21.16
N PHE A 273 50.85 -19.15 21.84
CA PHE A 273 52.20 -18.88 21.30
C PHE A 273 52.38 -19.51 19.90
N LEU A 274 52.73 -18.68 18.90
CA LEU A 274 53.03 -18.94 17.47
C LEU A 274 51.88 -18.92 16.45
N ILE A 275 50.61 -19.17 16.78
CA ILE A 275 49.54 -19.30 15.75
C ILE A 275 48.58 -18.12 15.74
N GLY A 276 48.14 -17.61 16.90
CA GLY A 276 47.23 -16.46 17.00
C GLY A 276 47.76 -15.19 16.33
N ASP A 277 49.04 -14.86 16.54
CA ASP A 277 49.70 -13.70 15.91
C ASP A 277 49.79 -13.81 14.37
N ILE A 278 49.99 -15.02 13.85
CA ILE A 278 50.08 -15.27 12.41
C ILE A 278 48.69 -15.16 11.77
N VAL A 279 47.68 -15.75 12.41
CA VAL A 279 46.28 -15.67 11.96
C VAL A 279 45.80 -14.21 11.99
N ASN A 280 46.08 -13.46 13.06
CA ASN A 280 45.68 -12.05 13.17
C ASN A 280 46.37 -11.17 12.11
N ALA A 281 47.67 -11.37 11.85
CA ALA A 281 48.42 -10.60 10.86
C ALA A 281 48.02 -10.87 9.39
N VAL A 282 47.44 -12.05 9.10
CA VAL A 282 47.13 -12.49 7.73
C VAL A 282 45.62 -12.50 7.45
N ALA A 283 44.80 -13.04 8.34
CA ALA A 283 43.34 -13.08 8.20
C ALA A 283 42.70 -11.71 8.45
N GLY A 284 43.28 -10.88 9.32
CA GLY A 284 42.77 -9.55 9.66
C GLY A 284 42.40 -8.67 8.45
N PRO A 285 43.33 -8.47 7.50
CA PRO A 285 43.04 -7.73 6.27
C PRO A 285 42.03 -8.42 5.32
N GLN A 286 41.88 -9.74 5.40
CA GLN A 286 40.99 -10.51 4.53
C GLN A 286 39.54 -10.58 5.04
N ILE A 287 39.31 -10.47 6.36
CA ILE A 287 37.97 -10.51 6.97
C ILE A 287 37.02 -9.51 6.30
N SER A 288 37.50 -8.29 6.03
CA SER A 288 36.70 -7.25 5.36
C SER A 288 36.26 -7.65 3.95
N SER A 289 37.15 -8.29 3.17
CA SER A 289 36.83 -8.78 1.81
C SER A 289 35.91 -9.99 1.90
N MET A 290 36.23 -10.96 2.75
CA MET A 290 35.47 -12.20 2.91
C MET A 290 34.02 -11.94 3.32
N ILE A 291 33.80 -10.98 4.23
CA ILE A 291 32.45 -10.56 4.62
C ILE A 291 31.74 -9.87 3.44
N GLY A 292 32.43 -8.96 2.74
CA GLY A 292 31.88 -8.28 1.56
C GLY A 292 31.48 -9.24 0.43
N ASP A 293 32.35 -10.20 0.12
CA ASP A 293 32.15 -11.22 -0.92
C ASP A 293 31.05 -12.20 -0.54
N GLY A 294 31.02 -12.64 0.73
CA GLY A 294 29.95 -13.47 1.28
C GLY A 294 28.57 -12.80 1.17
N PHE A 295 28.47 -11.53 1.58
CA PHE A 295 27.23 -10.75 1.43
C PHE A 295 26.84 -10.55 -0.03
N SER A 296 27.80 -10.22 -0.91
CA SER A 296 27.53 -10.04 -2.33
C SER A 296 26.92 -11.31 -2.94
N SER A 297 27.42 -12.48 -2.55
CA SER A 297 26.88 -13.77 -2.98
C SER A 297 25.48 -14.07 -2.44
N GLN A 298 25.15 -13.69 -1.20
CA GLN A 298 23.82 -13.96 -0.62
C GLN A 298 22.74 -13.02 -1.11
N LEU A 299 23.12 -11.77 -1.34
CA LEU A 299 22.23 -10.74 -1.85
C LEU A 299 22.13 -10.83 -3.37
N GLY A 300 22.95 -11.67 -4.00
CA GLY A 300 22.87 -11.99 -5.41
C GLY A 300 21.62 -12.78 -5.75
N ASP A 301 21.29 -12.76 -7.02
CA ASP A 301 20.14 -13.46 -7.55
C ASP A 301 20.43 -14.98 -7.68
N PRO A 302 19.65 -15.87 -7.02
CA PRO A 302 19.84 -17.31 -7.09
C PRO A 302 19.77 -17.91 -8.51
N ASP A 303 18.92 -17.38 -9.39
CA ASP A 303 18.72 -17.90 -10.73
C ASP A 303 18.74 -16.84 -11.85
N GLY A 304 19.03 -15.58 -11.49
CA GLY A 304 19.08 -14.47 -12.43
C GLY A 304 17.66 -13.98 -12.72
N SER A 305 17.29 -13.77 -13.97
CA SER A 305 15.91 -13.38 -14.32
C SER A 305 14.92 -14.56 -14.24
N GLY A 306 15.17 -15.55 -13.38
CA GLY A 306 14.25 -16.64 -13.11
C GLY A 306 13.24 -16.25 -12.03
N PRO A 307 12.35 -17.17 -11.63
CA PRO A 307 11.27 -16.86 -10.67
C PRO A 307 11.74 -16.73 -9.21
N ALA A 308 13.02 -16.88 -8.91
CA ALA A 308 13.54 -16.80 -7.56
C ALA A 308 14.33 -15.51 -7.37
N ASP A 309 13.67 -14.44 -6.94
CA ASP A 309 14.30 -13.14 -6.76
C ASP A 309 15.39 -13.13 -5.69
N SER A 310 16.33 -12.20 -5.84
CA SER A 310 17.25 -11.87 -4.74
C SER A 310 16.47 -11.40 -3.50
N PRO A 311 16.98 -11.61 -2.27
CA PRO A 311 16.29 -11.16 -1.05
C PRO A 311 16.02 -9.64 -0.99
N ILE A 312 16.84 -8.83 -1.68
CA ILE A 312 16.61 -7.38 -1.78
C ILE A 312 15.46 -7.09 -2.75
N ALA A 313 15.43 -7.76 -3.89
CA ALA A 313 14.39 -7.65 -4.89
C ALA A 313 13.01 -8.02 -4.31
N ASP A 314 12.90 -9.20 -3.68
CA ASP A 314 11.67 -9.68 -3.04
C ASP A 314 11.14 -8.72 -1.97
N ALA A 315 12.03 -8.13 -1.16
CA ALA A 315 11.64 -7.13 -0.17
C ALA A 315 11.13 -5.82 -0.80
N ILE A 316 11.73 -5.37 -1.91
CA ILE A 316 11.27 -4.20 -2.65
C ILE A 316 9.93 -4.50 -3.34
N GLU A 317 9.80 -5.65 -4.01
CA GLU A 317 8.56 -6.09 -4.64
C GLU A 317 7.40 -6.19 -3.63
N THR A 318 7.63 -6.81 -2.47
CA THR A 318 6.66 -6.85 -1.36
C THR A 318 6.23 -5.44 -0.92
N SER A 319 7.14 -4.48 -0.96
CA SER A 319 6.85 -3.07 -0.62
C SER A 319 6.08 -2.36 -1.74
N LEU A 320 6.41 -2.66 -3.01
CA LEU A 320 5.74 -2.10 -4.20
C LEU A 320 4.36 -2.71 -4.45
N ALA A 321 4.11 -3.95 -4.04
CA ALA A 321 2.80 -4.61 -4.13
C ALA A 321 1.69 -3.81 -3.41
N GLN A 322 2.06 -2.97 -2.44
CA GLN A 322 1.14 -2.08 -1.75
C GLN A 322 0.93 -0.73 -2.46
N ILE A 323 1.76 -0.39 -3.45
CA ILE A 323 1.60 0.77 -4.34
C ILE A 323 0.72 0.34 -5.53
N SER A 324 -0.59 0.28 -5.32
CA SER A 324 -1.54 -0.03 -6.40
C SER A 324 -1.99 1.24 -7.14
N ILE A 325 -1.90 1.24 -8.48
CA ILE A 325 -2.59 2.22 -9.34
C ILE A 325 -4.11 2.16 -9.12
N ALA A 326 -4.63 0.95 -8.87
CA ALA A 326 -6.05 0.66 -8.68
C ALA A 326 -6.59 1.01 -7.29
N GLY A 327 -5.96 1.94 -6.56
CA GLY A 327 -6.27 2.29 -5.17
C GLY A 327 -7.71 2.77 -4.90
N SER A 328 -7.89 3.51 -3.80
CA SER A 328 -9.21 3.87 -3.24
C SER A 328 -10.14 4.70 -4.15
N VAL A 329 -9.67 5.23 -5.28
CA VAL A 329 -10.44 6.06 -6.22
C VAL A 329 -11.72 5.34 -6.64
N GLY A 330 -11.64 4.05 -6.96
CA GLY A 330 -12.80 3.25 -7.34
C GLY A 330 -13.85 3.13 -6.23
N SER A 331 -13.40 2.89 -4.99
CA SER A 331 -14.30 2.71 -3.84
C SER A 331 -15.13 3.96 -3.49
N ALA A 332 -14.61 5.16 -3.78
CA ALA A 332 -15.31 6.41 -3.48
C ALA A 332 -16.46 6.71 -4.47
N VAL A 333 -16.38 6.16 -5.67
CA VAL A 333 -17.36 6.34 -6.76
C VAL A 333 -18.08 5.04 -7.13
N ASN A 334 -17.96 4.01 -6.29
CA ASN A 334 -18.50 2.66 -6.50
C ASN A 334 -18.17 2.07 -7.88
N ALA A 335 -16.93 2.27 -8.32
CA ALA A 335 -16.39 1.66 -9.53
C ALA A 335 -15.16 0.82 -9.19
N HIS A 336 -14.90 -0.23 -9.95
CA HIS A 336 -13.68 -1.01 -9.85
C HIS A 336 -12.74 -0.59 -10.97
N LEU A 337 -11.43 -0.56 -10.69
CA LEU A 337 -10.40 -0.29 -11.69
C LEU A 337 -9.53 -1.53 -11.85
N LYS A 338 -9.46 -2.06 -13.06
CA LYS A 338 -8.42 -3.02 -13.46
C LYS A 338 -7.37 -2.26 -14.28
N ALA A 339 -6.11 -2.27 -13.81
CA ALA A 339 -5.04 -1.52 -14.46
C ALA A 339 -3.74 -2.33 -14.57
N PRO A 340 -3.64 -3.29 -15.50
CA PRO A 340 -2.41 -4.04 -15.71
C PRO A 340 -1.35 -3.16 -16.37
N PHE A 341 -0.12 -3.22 -15.87
CA PHE A 341 1.03 -2.55 -16.44
C PHE A 341 1.32 -3.09 -17.85
N THR A 342 1.34 -2.21 -18.84
CA THR A 342 1.79 -2.51 -20.20
C THR A 342 3.29 -2.32 -20.34
N GLN A 343 3.83 -1.37 -19.59
CA GLN A 343 5.23 -0.99 -19.68
C GLN A 343 5.69 -0.32 -18.38
N ILE A 344 6.86 -0.71 -17.90
CA ILE A 344 7.63 0.01 -16.90
C ILE A 344 8.94 0.46 -17.56
N THR A 345 9.38 1.69 -17.32
CA THR A 345 10.57 2.23 -17.98
C THR A 345 11.36 3.14 -17.05
N GLU A 346 12.62 2.78 -16.84
CA GLU A 346 13.60 3.53 -16.07
C GLU A 346 14.35 4.52 -16.96
N GLY A 347 14.09 5.80 -16.72
CA GLY A 347 14.82 6.91 -17.30
C GLY A 347 16.00 7.36 -16.43
N ALA A 348 16.76 8.33 -16.93
CA ALA A 348 17.89 8.92 -16.20
C ALA A 348 17.49 9.61 -14.88
N THR A 349 16.23 10.03 -14.75
CA THR A 349 15.74 10.91 -13.69
C THR A 349 14.41 10.45 -13.08
N ALA A 350 13.77 9.41 -13.63
CA ALA A 350 12.45 8.97 -13.22
C ALA A 350 12.13 7.56 -13.72
N VAL A 351 11.19 6.89 -13.04
CA VAL A 351 10.53 5.67 -13.52
C VAL A 351 9.12 6.02 -14.00
N ASP A 352 8.77 5.59 -15.21
CA ASP A 352 7.42 5.63 -15.76
C ASP A 352 6.77 4.26 -15.68
N LEU A 353 5.57 4.20 -15.09
CA LEU A 353 4.71 3.02 -15.04
C LEU A 353 3.46 3.32 -15.86
N ARG A 354 3.25 2.58 -16.94
CA ARG A 354 2.10 2.72 -17.84
C ARG A 354 1.23 1.49 -17.72
N ALA A 355 -0.08 1.71 -17.70
CA ALA A 355 -1.04 0.64 -17.59
C ALA A 355 -2.23 0.89 -18.50
N ASP A 356 -2.76 -0.21 -19.02
CA ASP A 356 -4.10 -0.22 -19.57
C ASP A 356 -5.10 0.02 -18.44
N ALA A 357 -6.33 0.41 -18.76
CA ALA A 357 -7.34 0.66 -17.74
C ALA A 357 -8.73 0.18 -18.13
N ASP A 358 -9.45 -0.39 -17.18
CA ASP A 358 -10.87 -0.71 -17.30
C ASP A 358 -11.59 -0.33 -16.01
N PHE A 359 -12.42 0.72 -16.09
CA PHE A 359 -13.36 1.07 -15.04
C PHE A 359 -14.71 0.39 -15.29
N TYR A 360 -15.17 -0.40 -14.32
CA TYR A 360 -16.44 -1.11 -14.42
C TYR A 360 -17.25 -1.05 -13.12
N ALA A 361 -18.56 -1.21 -13.24
CA ALA A 361 -19.48 -1.28 -12.12
C ALA A 361 -19.84 -2.73 -11.76
N THR A 362 -20.00 -3.02 -10.47
CA THR A 362 -20.64 -4.25 -9.99
C THR A 362 -21.80 -3.92 -9.06
N ILE A 363 -22.95 -4.52 -9.33
CA ILE A 363 -24.13 -4.40 -8.47
C ILE A 363 -24.05 -5.42 -7.34
N GLY A 364 -23.99 -4.95 -6.10
CA GLY A 364 -23.79 -5.83 -4.96
C GLY A 364 -23.74 -5.09 -3.62
N ASN A 365 -23.19 -5.77 -2.62
CA ASN A 365 -23.04 -5.26 -1.26
C ASN A 365 -21.58 -5.32 -0.77
N ASN A 366 -20.63 -5.71 -1.62
CA ASN A 366 -19.21 -5.72 -1.25
C ASN A 366 -18.64 -4.30 -1.28
N PRO A 367 -17.49 -4.04 -0.63
CA PRO A 367 -16.81 -2.76 -0.76
C PRO A 367 -16.56 -2.40 -2.22
N GLY A 368 -16.94 -1.18 -2.64
CA GLY A 368 -16.84 -0.72 -4.02
C GLY A 368 -17.99 -1.15 -4.94
N ASP A 369 -18.86 -2.08 -4.53
CA ASP A 369 -20.09 -2.38 -5.28
C ASP A 369 -21.09 -1.22 -5.15
N CYS A 370 -21.85 -0.98 -6.21
CA CYS A 370 -22.98 -0.06 -6.15
C CYS A 370 -24.31 -0.76 -5.82
N PRO A 371 -25.21 -0.08 -5.09
CA PRO A 371 -26.52 -0.62 -4.77
C PRO A 371 -27.38 -0.72 -6.03
N ALA A 372 -28.24 -1.74 -6.11
CA ALA A 372 -29.21 -1.87 -7.19
C ALA A 372 -30.20 -0.69 -7.19
N VAL A 373 -29.98 0.29 -8.05
CA VAL A 373 -30.85 1.47 -8.20
C VAL A 373 -31.88 1.29 -9.31
N PRO A 374 -33.17 1.57 -9.08
CA PRO A 374 -34.17 1.45 -10.14
C PRO A 374 -33.83 2.34 -11.35
N ARG A 375 -33.98 1.79 -12.57
CA ARG A 375 -33.88 2.51 -13.86
C ARG A 375 -32.47 2.95 -14.28
N HIS A 376 -31.40 2.38 -13.69
CA HIS A 376 -30.06 2.53 -14.26
C HIS A 376 -30.00 1.91 -15.68
N PRO A 377 -29.29 2.53 -16.63
CA PRO A 377 -29.02 1.87 -17.91
C PRO A 377 -28.02 0.73 -17.71
N THR A 378 -28.02 -0.22 -18.65
CA THR A 378 -26.89 -1.13 -18.88
C THR A 378 -26.25 -0.65 -20.15
N LEU A 379 -24.99 -0.25 -20.07
CA LEU A 379 -24.26 0.35 -21.17
C LEU A 379 -23.52 -0.76 -21.94
N PRO A 380 -23.71 -0.87 -23.26
CA PRO A 380 -23.04 -1.91 -24.03
C PRO A 380 -21.56 -1.61 -24.28
N GLN A 381 -21.16 -0.34 -24.16
CA GLN A 381 -19.84 0.18 -24.51
C GLN A 381 -19.67 1.61 -23.98
N THR A 382 -18.44 2.10 -23.97
CA THR A 382 -18.10 3.50 -23.63
C THR A 382 -17.37 4.18 -24.79
N PHE A 383 -17.41 5.52 -24.83
CA PHE A 383 -16.87 6.28 -25.97
C PHE A 383 -15.34 6.34 -25.89
N ASP A 384 -14.68 5.93 -26.95
CA ASP A 384 -13.22 5.99 -27.04
C ASP A 384 -12.77 7.34 -27.60
N VAL A 385 -11.70 7.87 -27.02
CA VAL A 385 -10.99 9.05 -27.51
C VAL A 385 -9.52 8.68 -27.66
N PRO A 386 -9.15 8.00 -28.77
CA PRO A 386 -7.78 7.55 -28.99
C PRO A 386 -6.76 8.66 -28.76
N GLY A 387 -5.70 8.35 -28.02
CA GLY A 387 -4.67 9.31 -27.64
C GLY A 387 -3.27 8.70 -27.70
N ALA A 388 -2.26 9.57 -27.64
CA ALA A 388 -0.89 9.16 -27.41
C ALA A 388 -0.51 9.51 -25.97
N TYR A 389 0.01 8.54 -25.21
CA TYR A 389 0.42 8.74 -23.83
C TYR A 389 1.39 9.94 -23.71
N PRO A 390 1.16 10.88 -22.79
CA PRO A 390 1.96 12.10 -22.69
C PRO A 390 3.38 11.79 -22.22
N THR A 391 4.37 12.48 -22.79
CA THR A 391 5.75 12.45 -22.26
C THR A 391 5.86 13.46 -21.13
N LEU A 392 6.09 12.97 -19.92
CA LEU A 392 6.26 13.82 -18.75
C LEU A 392 7.75 14.17 -18.55
N GLY A 393 8.07 15.47 -18.54
CA GLY A 393 9.42 15.97 -18.27
C GLY A 393 9.78 15.94 -16.78
N ASP A 394 10.93 16.50 -16.42
CA ASP A 394 11.37 16.60 -15.00
C ASP A 394 10.68 17.74 -14.22
N THR A 395 9.95 18.61 -14.93
CA THR A 395 9.16 19.71 -14.35
C THR A 395 7.73 19.69 -14.89
N THR A 396 6.81 20.36 -14.20
CA THR A 396 5.49 20.70 -14.74
C THR A 396 5.64 21.55 -16.00
N PRO A 397 4.57 21.70 -16.83
CA PRO A 397 4.61 22.59 -17.98
C PRO A 397 4.98 24.04 -17.64
N ASP A 398 4.63 24.51 -16.43
CA ASP A 398 4.97 25.84 -15.93
C ASP A 398 6.40 25.94 -15.36
N GLY A 399 7.12 24.82 -15.27
CA GLY A 399 8.53 24.75 -14.88
C GLY A 399 8.81 24.39 -13.42
N ASP A 400 7.78 24.02 -12.65
CA ASP A 400 7.94 23.64 -11.24
C ASP A 400 8.40 22.19 -11.08
N PRO A 401 9.26 21.89 -10.08
CA PRO A 401 9.66 20.51 -9.80
C PRO A 401 8.52 19.72 -9.15
N TYR A 402 8.45 18.43 -9.44
CA TYR A 402 7.47 17.51 -8.84
C TYR A 402 8.08 16.14 -8.55
N GLY A 403 7.44 15.38 -7.65
CA GLY A 403 7.84 14.03 -7.24
C GLY A 403 7.08 12.90 -7.94
N LEU A 404 5.79 13.14 -8.19
CA LEU A 404 4.82 12.19 -8.72
C LEU A 404 4.00 12.83 -9.85
N GLY A 405 3.95 12.17 -11.01
CA GLY A 405 3.00 12.47 -12.08
C GLY A 405 1.96 11.38 -12.17
N LEU A 406 0.67 11.72 -12.14
CA LEU A 406 -0.44 10.79 -12.38
C LEU A 406 -1.12 11.13 -13.70
N VAL A 407 -1.40 10.12 -14.51
CA VAL A 407 -1.98 10.26 -15.85
C VAL A 407 -3.28 9.49 -15.94
N ILE A 408 -4.30 10.09 -16.54
CA ILE A 408 -5.56 9.43 -16.92
C ILE A 408 -6.01 9.88 -18.31
N SER A 409 -6.36 8.94 -19.17
CA SER A 409 -6.87 9.19 -20.51
C SER A 409 -8.35 9.61 -20.50
N SER A 410 -8.79 10.29 -21.54
CA SER A 410 -10.20 10.64 -21.73
C SER A 410 -11.07 9.37 -21.90
N SER A 411 -10.55 8.33 -22.57
CA SER A 411 -11.23 7.04 -22.73
C SER A 411 -11.44 6.34 -21.38
N THR A 412 -10.42 6.32 -20.53
CA THR A 412 -10.52 5.79 -19.16
C THR A 412 -11.47 6.61 -18.31
N PHE A 413 -11.46 7.93 -18.45
CA PHE A 413 -12.44 8.79 -17.78
C PHE A 413 -13.87 8.49 -18.27
N ASN A 414 -14.06 8.19 -19.56
CA ASN A 414 -15.34 7.78 -20.12
C ASN A 414 -15.81 6.42 -19.59
N GLN A 415 -14.91 5.46 -19.38
CA GLN A 415 -15.23 4.21 -18.66
C GLN A 415 -15.72 4.49 -17.24
N LEU A 416 -15.04 5.39 -16.51
CA LEU A 416 -15.47 5.83 -15.18
C LEU A 416 -16.86 6.47 -15.20
N LEU A 417 -17.14 7.37 -16.15
CA LEU A 417 -18.47 7.95 -16.33
C LEU A 417 -19.53 6.90 -16.68
N GLY A 418 -19.14 5.87 -17.44
CA GLY A 418 -19.92 4.67 -17.70
C GLY A 418 -20.32 3.97 -16.42
N ALA A 419 -19.34 3.56 -15.61
CA ALA A 419 -19.56 2.89 -14.33
C ALA A 419 -20.44 3.73 -13.38
N MET A 420 -20.18 5.04 -13.25
CA MET A 420 -21.00 5.95 -12.44
C MET A 420 -22.45 6.04 -12.94
N THR A 421 -22.66 5.98 -14.26
CA THR A 421 -23.99 6.00 -14.87
C THR A 421 -24.76 4.70 -14.58
N GLU A 422 -24.10 3.55 -14.70
CA GLU A 422 -24.70 2.24 -14.37
C GLU A 422 -24.98 2.10 -12.87
N CYS A 423 -24.13 2.67 -12.02
CA CYS A 423 -24.39 2.78 -10.59
C CYS A 423 -25.46 3.82 -10.23
N GLY A 424 -26.00 4.53 -11.23
CA GLY A 424 -27.03 5.56 -11.07
C GLY A 424 -26.61 6.76 -10.21
N LEU A 425 -25.30 6.97 -10.03
CA LEU A 425 -24.76 8.12 -9.29
C LEU A 425 -25.04 9.44 -10.00
N LEU A 426 -25.24 9.38 -11.32
CA LEU A 426 -25.61 10.54 -12.14
C LEU A 426 -27.13 10.77 -12.23
N ASN A 427 -27.95 10.00 -11.50
CA ASN A 427 -29.39 10.26 -11.38
C ASN A 427 -29.66 11.35 -10.34
N LYS A 428 -30.48 12.34 -10.70
CA LYS A 428 -30.78 13.48 -9.80
C LYS A 428 -32.27 13.81 -9.78
N ASP A 429 -32.83 13.95 -8.58
CA ASP A 429 -34.14 14.56 -8.37
C ASP A 429 -33.93 16.02 -7.92
N ILE A 430 -34.32 16.98 -8.76
CA ILE A 430 -34.28 18.41 -8.48
C ILE A 430 -35.65 18.82 -7.91
N THR A 431 -35.65 19.31 -6.67
CA THR A 431 -36.86 19.76 -5.95
C THR A 431 -36.94 21.27 -5.83
N GLU A 432 -35.91 22.00 -6.24
CA GLU A 432 -35.83 23.46 -6.19
C GLU A 432 -35.17 24.00 -7.48
N ILE A 433 -35.60 25.17 -7.96
CA ILE A 433 -35.05 25.82 -9.15
C ILE A 433 -34.74 27.29 -8.85
N ASP A 434 -33.59 27.77 -9.30
CA ASP A 434 -33.26 29.20 -9.27
C ASP A 434 -33.88 29.91 -10.48
N LEU A 435 -34.67 30.95 -10.20
CA LEU A 435 -35.24 31.84 -11.21
C LEU A 435 -34.84 33.28 -10.88
N GLY A 436 -33.72 33.73 -11.45
CA GLY A 436 -33.24 35.11 -11.32
C GLY A 436 -32.55 35.43 -10.00
N GLY A 437 -31.82 34.47 -9.41
CA GLY A 437 -31.10 34.60 -8.15
C GLY A 437 -31.96 34.32 -6.92
N THR A 438 -33.15 33.75 -7.11
CA THR A 438 -34.07 33.35 -6.04
C THR A 438 -34.49 31.90 -6.26
N THR A 439 -34.25 31.05 -5.27
CA THR A 439 -34.61 29.63 -5.29
C THR A 439 -36.08 29.42 -4.93
N TYR A 440 -36.80 28.69 -5.77
CA TYR A 440 -38.20 28.33 -5.57
C TYR A 440 -38.39 26.80 -5.52
N PRO A 441 -39.29 26.29 -4.67
CA PRO A 441 -39.65 24.87 -4.71
C PRO A 441 -40.32 24.52 -6.03
N VAL A 442 -39.93 23.39 -6.60
CA VAL A 442 -40.51 22.86 -7.84
C VAL A 442 -41.95 22.43 -7.56
N THR A 443 -42.91 23.20 -8.09
CA THR A 443 -44.33 22.96 -7.94
C THR A 443 -45.05 23.17 -9.26
N SER A 444 -46.28 22.67 -9.41
CA SER A 444 -47.10 22.93 -10.60
C SER A 444 -47.24 24.43 -10.90
N THR A 445 -47.35 25.28 -9.87
CA THR A 445 -47.42 26.74 -10.02
C THR A 445 -46.13 27.29 -10.62
N VAL A 446 -44.98 26.92 -10.06
CA VAL A 446 -43.68 27.40 -10.55
C VAL A 446 -43.41 26.90 -11.97
N LEU A 447 -43.69 25.63 -12.24
CA LEU A 447 -43.54 25.04 -13.57
C LEU A 447 -44.50 25.64 -14.59
N SER A 448 -45.66 26.17 -14.18
CA SER A 448 -46.61 26.83 -15.09
C SER A 448 -46.07 28.13 -15.71
N PHE A 449 -45.06 28.76 -15.11
CA PHE A 449 -44.37 29.89 -15.73
C PHE A 449 -43.52 29.47 -16.93
N LEU A 450 -43.05 28.21 -16.95
CA LEU A 450 -42.24 27.65 -18.04
C LEU A 450 -43.12 26.93 -19.06
N VAL A 451 -44.06 26.12 -18.59
CA VAL A 451 -44.99 25.34 -19.40
C VAL A 451 -46.41 25.58 -18.86
N PRO A 452 -47.18 26.52 -19.46
CA PRO A 452 -48.47 26.97 -18.95
C PRO A 452 -49.46 25.84 -18.61
N GLN A 453 -49.36 24.71 -19.30
CA GLN A 453 -50.21 23.55 -19.12
C GLN A 453 -50.07 22.89 -17.73
N PHE A 454 -49.00 23.14 -16.98
CA PHE A 454 -48.92 22.69 -15.57
C PHE A 454 -49.94 23.40 -14.67
N ALA A 455 -50.51 24.54 -15.07
CA ALA A 455 -51.61 25.19 -14.35
C ALA A 455 -52.92 24.39 -14.38
N THR A 456 -52.99 23.31 -15.19
CA THR A 456 -54.13 22.37 -15.16
C THR A 456 -54.11 21.46 -13.93
N LEU A 457 -52.95 21.31 -13.28
CA LEU A 457 -52.83 20.64 -11.99
C LEU A 457 -53.26 21.59 -10.86
N PRO A 458 -53.70 21.06 -9.70
CA PRO A 458 -53.99 21.90 -8.53
C PRO A 458 -52.80 22.81 -8.19
N ALA A 459 -53.09 24.05 -7.77
CA ALA A 459 -52.03 25.01 -7.43
C ALA A 459 -51.13 24.47 -6.32
N ASN A 460 -49.83 24.71 -6.45
CA ASN A 460 -48.77 24.26 -5.53
C ASN A 460 -48.70 22.74 -5.36
N THR A 461 -49.14 21.97 -6.36
CA THR A 461 -48.89 20.52 -6.39
C THR A 461 -47.38 20.29 -6.32
N PRO A 462 -46.86 19.50 -5.35
CA PRO A 462 -45.45 19.18 -5.29
C PRO A 462 -44.99 18.46 -6.55
N MET A 463 -43.89 18.91 -7.11
CA MET A 463 -43.30 18.35 -8.33
C MET A 463 -41.80 18.17 -8.11
N LYS A 464 -41.17 17.35 -8.93
CA LYS A 464 -39.72 17.26 -9.03
C LYS A 464 -39.31 17.11 -10.48
N ILE A 465 -38.11 17.57 -10.80
CA ILE A 465 -37.49 17.38 -12.10
C ILE A 465 -36.47 16.27 -11.93
N ARG A 466 -36.75 15.12 -12.51
CA ARG A 466 -35.84 13.98 -12.48
C ARG A 466 -34.95 14.01 -13.71
N ILE A 467 -33.67 13.89 -13.48
CA ILE A 467 -32.64 13.78 -14.49
C ILE A 467 -32.08 12.35 -14.46
N THR A 468 -32.07 11.69 -15.61
CA THR A 468 -31.59 10.31 -15.76
C THR A 468 -30.83 10.18 -17.07
N PRO A 469 -29.50 9.98 -17.04
CA PRO A 469 -28.75 9.67 -18.25
C PRO A 469 -29.17 8.30 -18.79
N LYS A 470 -29.42 8.21 -20.10
CA LYS A 470 -29.63 6.92 -20.79
C LYS A 470 -28.39 6.42 -21.49
N VAL A 471 -27.53 7.35 -21.88
CA VAL A 471 -26.17 7.11 -22.33
C VAL A 471 -25.26 7.76 -21.30
N ALA A 472 -24.11 7.16 -21.03
CA ALA A 472 -23.10 7.82 -20.22
C ALA A 472 -22.70 9.15 -20.86
N PRO A 473 -22.62 10.24 -20.07
CA PRO A 473 -21.86 11.41 -20.50
C PRO A 473 -20.43 11.00 -20.85
N PHE A 474 -19.84 11.64 -21.85
CA PHE A 474 -18.48 11.32 -22.28
C PHE A 474 -17.72 12.57 -22.72
N LEU A 475 -16.41 12.57 -22.50
CA LEU A 475 -15.48 13.49 -23.11
C LEU A 475 -15.26 13.06 -24.57
N ASP A 476 -15.33 14.00 -25.50
CA ASP A 476 -15.19 13.71 -26.94
C ASP A 476 -13.81 14.07 -27.52
N GLY A 477 -12.89 14.55 -26.67
CA GLY A 477 -11.56 14.99 -27.06
C GLY A 477 -11.48 16.44 -27.53
N GLU A 478 -12.60 17.13 -27.72
CA GLU A 478 -12.60 18.55 -28.11
C GLU A 478 -12.48 19.49 -26.91
N ALA A 479 -12.20 20.77 -27.16
CA ALA A 479 -12.26 21.80 -26.13
C ALA A 479 -13.72 22.18 -25.82
N GLY A 480 -13.95 22.64 -24.59
CA GLY A 480 -15.26 23.08 -24.14
C GLY A 480 -15.82 24.24 -24.98
N PRO A 481 -17.15 24.39 -25.07
CA PRO A 481 -17.79 25.39 -25.93
C PRO A 481 -17.45 26.84 -25.57
N ASN A 482 -16.96 27.11 -24.35
CA ASN A 482 -16.52 28.45 -23.93
C ASN A 482 -15.00 28.53 -23.71
N GLY A 483 -14.23 27.55 -24.21
CA GLY A 483 -12.77 27.48 -24.07
C GLY A 483 -12.28 26.69 -22.86
N GLU A 484 -13.17 25.94 -22.18
CA GLU A 484 -12.78 25.02 -21.12
C GLU A 484 -11.83 23.91 -21.65
N PRO A 485 -10.99 23.32 -20.79
CA PRO A 485 -10.00 22.35 -21.23
C PRO A 485 -10.58 21.16 -21.99
N ALA A 486 -11.78 20.69 -21.65
CA ALA A 486 -12.46 19.63 -22.41
C ALA A 486 -13.96 19.88 -22.59
N GLN A 487 -14.55 19.14 -23.52
CA GLN A 487 -15.98 19.12 -23.78
C GLN A 487 -16.60 17.81 -23.27
N LEU A 488 -17.64 17.95 -22.45
CA LEU A 488 -18.49 16.84 -22.00
C LEU A 488 -19.77 16.80 -22.84
N ARG A 489 -20.00 15.69 -23.54
CA ARG A 489 -21.22 15.42 -24.29
C ARG A 489 -22.27 14.79 -23.40
N LEU A 490 -23.45 15.39 -23.41
CA LEU A 490 -24.66 14.74 -22.91
C LEU A 490 -25.38 14.10 -24.09
N ALA A 491 -25.35 12.78 -24.15
CA ALA A 491 -26.01 12.01 -25.20
C ALA A 491 -27.35 11.45 -24.69
N GLY A 492 -28.45 12.18 -24.83
CA GLY A 492 -29.77 11.63 -24.49
C GLY A 492 -30.08 11.58 -22.99
N LEU A 493 -29.93 12.72 -22.33
CA LEU A 493 -30.37 12.94 -20.96
C LEU A 493 -31.91 12.97 -20.90
N TRP A 494 -32.51 12.14 -20.05
CA TRP A 494 -33.94 12.26 -19.78
C TRP A 494 -34.19 13.32 -18.72
N VAL A 495 -35.05 14.28 -19.03
CA VAL A 495 -35.55 15.28 -18.10
C VAL A 495 -37.05 15.06 -17.93
N GLU A 496 -37.44 14.52 -16.78
CA GLU A 496 -38.81 14.15 -16.44
C GLU A 496 -39.41 15.13 -15.42
N PHE A 497 -40.60 15.65 -15.69
CA PHE A 497 -41.38 16.41 -14.73
C PHE A 497 -42.35 15.46 -14.04
N VAL A 498 -42.08 15.18 -12.78
CA VAL A 498 -42.71 14.09 -12.03
C VAL A 498 -43.49 14.66 -10.85
N GLN A 499 -44.71 14.17 -10.65
CA GLN A 499 -45.46 14.39 -9.43
C GLN A 499 -45.21 13.21 -8.48
N PRO A 500 -44.64 13.44 -7.29
CA PRO A 500 -44.58 12.42 -6.25
C PRO A 500 -45.99 12.13 -5.72
N THR A 501 -46.42 10.86 -5.74
CA THR A 501 -47.71 10.46 -5.17
C THR A 501 -47.55 9.31 -4.17
N GLN A 502 -48.56 9.08 -3.33
CA GLN A 502 -48.55 7.96 -2.37
C GLN A 502 -48.56 6.57 -3.01
N VAL A 503 -48.86 6.47 -4.31
CA VAL A 503 -48.93 5.20 -5.05
C VAL A 503 -47.74 5.05 -6.01
N GLY A 504 -46.80 6.01 -6.00
CA GLY A 504 -45.64 6.04 -6.88
C GLY A 504 -45.49 7.37 -7.63
N ASP A 505 -44.34 7.58 -8.23
CA ASP A 505 -44.03 8.75 -9.05
C ASP A 505 -44.85 8.74 -10.36
N MET A 506 -45.57 9.83 -10.64
CA MET A 506 -46.35 10.02 -11.88
C MET A 506 -45.63 11.01 -12.82
N PRO A 507 -45.09 10.56 -13.96
CA PRO A 507 -44.49 11.46 -14.95
C PRO A 507 -45.58 12.20 -15.74
N TRP A 508 -45.38 13.50 -15.99
CA TRP A 508 -46.31 14.36 -16.74
C TRP A 508 -45.76 14.87 -18.06
N LEU A 509 -44.44 15.05 -18.14
CA LEU A 509 -43.72 15.51 -19.32
C LEU A 509 -42.32 14.90 -19.27
N ARG A 510 -41.83 14.37 -20.38
CA ARG A 510 -40.47 13.84 -20.52
C ARG A 510 -39.82 14.42 -21.76
N LEU A 511 -38.61 14.93 -21.57
CA LEU A 511 -37.75 15.46 -22.63
C LEU A 511 -36.52 14.56 -22.77
N LEU A 512 -36.12 14.30 -24.01
CA LEU A 512 -34.80 13.81 -24.36
C LEU A 512 -33.93 15.02 -24.71
N VAL A 513 -32.81 15.17 -24.01
CA VAL A 513 -31.95 16.36 -24.10
C VAL A 513 -30.53 15.95 -24.48
N GLY A 514 -29.98 16.59 -25.50
CA GLY A 514 -28.56 16.49 -25.86
C GLY A 514 -27.90 17.86 -25.71
N SER A 515 -26.65 17.89 -25.23
CA SER A 515 -25.91 19.15 -25.08
C SER A 515 -24.41 18.94 -25.11
N SER A 516 -23.68 20.02 -25.40
CA SER A 516 -22.22 20.09 -25.24
C SER A 516 -21.93 21.01 -24.06
N LEU A 517 -21.22 20.51 -23.07
CA LEU A 517 -20.89 21.22 -21.84
C LEU A 517 -19.38 21.45 -21.75
N GLY A 518 -18.99 22.52 -21.08
CA GLY A 518 -17.60 22.72 -20.68
C GLY A 518 -17.26 21.80 -19.52
N PHE A 519 -16.10 21.17 -19.58
CA PHE A 519 -15.58 20.34 -18.50
C PHE A 519 -14.15 20.76 -18.16
N ASP A 520 -13.94 20.95 -16.87
CA ASP A 520 -12.63 21.15 -16.28
C ASP A 520 -12.49 20.25 -15.06
N LEU A 521 -11.29 19.75 -14.82
CA LEU A 521 -10.98 18.93 -13.66
C LEU A 521 -9.87 19.64 -12.90
N GLY A 522 -10.24 20.24 -11.77
CA GLY A 522 -9.32 20.99 -10.91
C GLY A 522 -9.10 20.30 -9.57
N TYR A 523 -8.06 20.73 -8.86
CA TYR A 523 -7.79 20.31 -7.49
C TYR A 523 -8.33 21.33 -6.48
N ASP A 524 -9.17 20.88 -5.53
CA ASP A 524 -9.58 21.67 -4.38
C ASP A 524 -8.65 21.38 -3.19
N ALA A 525 -7.71 22.28 -2.95
CA ALA A 525 -6.73 22.16 -1.87
C ALA A 525 -7.36 22.19 -0.45
N ASN A 526 -8.55 22.76 -0.27
CA ASN A 526 -9.21 22.78 1.05
C ASN A 526 -9.86 21.43 1.37
N ALA A 527 -10.42 20.78 0.35
CA ALA A 527 -11.08 19.49 0.48
C ALA A 527 -10.14 18.30 0.22
N GLY A 528 -8.98 18.52 -0.40
CA GLY A 528 -8.01 17.47 -0.73
C GLY A 528 -8.50 16.52 -1.82
N VAL A 529 -9.31 17.01 -2.76
CA VAL A 529 -10.03 16.21 -3.77
C VAL A 529 -9.93 16.84 -5.15
N LEU A 530 -10.09 16.02 -6.18
CA LEU A 530 -10.33 16.49 -7.55
C LEU A 530 -11.81 16.84 -7.71
N ALA A 531 -12.09 18.08 -8.08
CA ALA A 531 -13.43 18.60 -8.23
C ALA A 531 -13.69 18.94 -9.70
N PRO A 532 -14.53 18.15 -10.40
CA PRO A 532 -14.93 18.49 -11.76
C PRO A 532 -15.84 19.73 -11.76
N THR A 533 -15.54 20.67 -12.64
CA THR A 533 -16.39 21.82 -12.91
C THR A 533 -17.08 21.63 -14.25
N ILE A 534 -18.41 21.76 -14.24
CA ILE A 534 -19.24 21.63 -15.44
C ILE A 534 -19.90 22.97 -15.73
N THR A 535 -19.62 23.49 -16.92
CA THR A 535 -20.09 24.80 -17.36
C THR A 535 -21.15 24.61 -18.46
N PRO A 536 -22.29 25.31 -18.41
CA PRO A 536 -23.28 25.25 -19.47
C PRO A 536 -22.71 25.78 -20.80
N GLY A 537 -22.95 25.05 -21.89
CA GLY A 537 -22.72 25.57 -23.23
C GLY A 537 -23.77 26.61 -23.66
N PRO A 538 -23.56 27.30 -24.80
CA PRO A 538 -24.55 28.22 -25.34
C PRO A 538 -25.81 27.45 -25.75
N ALA A 539 -26.98 28.09 -25.63
CA ALA A 539 -28.28 27.48 -25.93
C ALA A 539 -28.36 26.84 -27.33
N SER A 540 -27.57 27.32 -28.30
CA SER A 540 -27.47 26.74 -29.65
C SER A 540 -26.89 25.32 -29.69
N THR A 541 -26.22 24.87 -28.63
CA THR A 541 -25.64 23.52 -28.50
C THR A 541 -26.60 22.54 -27.83
N VAL A 542 -27.74 23.02 -27.32
CA VAL A 542 -28.74 22.21 -26.64
C VAL A 542 -29.81 21.79 -27.63
N THR A 543 -30.06 20.48 -27.68
CA THR A 543 -31.18 19.88 -28.40
C THR A 543 -32.17 19.32 -27.40
N ALA A 544 -33.46 19.47 -27.66
CA ALA A 544 -34.52 18.94 -26.82
C ALA A 544 -35.62 18.35 -27.69
N LYS A 545 -36.12 17.18 -27.30
CA LYS A 545 -37.23 16.49 -27.96
C LYS A 545 -38.24 16.05 -26.91
N VAL A 546 -39.53 16.34 -27.12
CA VAL A 546 -40.59 15.86 -26.24
C VAL A 546 -40.93 14.42 -26.61
N ILE A 547 -40.67 13.50 -25.68
CA ILE A 547 -40.88 12.06 -25.88
C ILE A 547 -42.09 11.50 -25.13
N ASP A 548 -42.54 12.16 -24.06
CA ASP A 548 -43.83 11.90 -23.41
C ASP A 548 -44.46 13.22 -22.95
N ASN A 549 -45.78 13.36 -23.04
CA ASN A 549 -46.50 14.60 -22.84
C ASN A 549 -47.95 14.38 -22.37
N ALA A 550 -48.08 13.82 -21.17
CA ALA A 550 -49.38 13.63 -20.52
C ALA A 550 -50.03 14.97 -20.08
N ILE A 551 -49.25 16.05 -19.95
CA ILE A 551 -49.76 17.38 -19.60
C ILE A 551 -50.41 18.14 -20.78
N GLY A 552 -50.27 17.64 -22.01
CA GLY A 552 -50.86 18.24 -23.20
C GLY A 552 -50.20 19.55 -23.64
N ALA A 553 -48.90 19.72 -23.38
CA ALA A 553 -48.15 20.88 -23.82
C ALA A 553 -47.93 20.91 -25.34
N ASN A 554 -47.66 22.09 -25.91
CA ASN A 554 -47.27 22.18 -27.31
C ASN A 554 -45.78 21.76 -27.44
N ALA A 555 -45.54 20.58 -28.03
CA ALA A 555 -44.21 20.02 -28.14
C ALA A 555 -43.22 20.93 -28.88
N SER A 556 -43.60 21.46 -30.05
CA SER A 556 -42.72 22.31 -30.86
C SER A 556 -42.31 23.60 -30.14
N ASN A 557 -43.22 24.21 -29.39
CA ASN A 557 -42.88 25.39 -28.58
C ASN A 557 -41.91 25.04 -27.44
N LEU A 558 -42.13 23.90 -26.77
CA LEU A 558 -41.24 23.45 -25.70
C LEU A 558 -39.84 23.12 -26.21
N GLU A 559 -39.74 22.39 -27.31
CA GLU A 559 -38.47 22.03 -27.96
C GLU A 559 -37.69 23.29 -28.39
N THR A 560 -38.38 24.38 -28.72
CA THR A 560 -37.77 25.67 -29.08
C THR A 560 -37.31 26.48 -27.85
N ILE A 561 -38.06 26.45 -26.74
CA ILE A 561 -37.78 27.28 -25.55
C ILE A 561 -36.79 26.60 -24.60
N PHE A 562 -36.88 25.27 -24.46
CA PHE A 562 -36.08 24.51 -23.50
C PHE A 562 -34.57 24.74 -23.61
N PRO A 563 -33.96 24.88 -24.80
CA PRO A 563 -32.54 25.22 -24.93
C PRO A 563 -32.10 26.46 -24.14
N SER A 564 -32.97 27.48 -24.02
CA SER A 564 -32.66 28.68 -23.24
C SER A 564 -32.83 28.49 -21.73
N LEU A 565 -33.59 27.46 -21.32
CA LEU A 565 -33.79 27.10 -19.92
C LEU A 565 -32.74 26.09 -19.42
N PHE A 566 -32.16 25.30 -20.33
CA PHE A 566 -31.24 24.22 -20.02
C PHE A 566 -30.06 24.63 -19.10
N PRO A 567 -29.41 25.79 -19.29
CA PRO A 567 -28.30 26.23 -18.43
C PRO A 567 -28.64 26.26 -16.92
N ASN A 568 -29.88 26.56 -16.56
CA ASN A 568 -30.31 26.59 -15.14
C ASN A 568 -30.37 25.19 -14.51
N PHE A 569 -30.39 24.12 -15.31
CA PHE A 569 -30.38 22.74 -14.82
C PHE A 569 -28.96 22.16 -14.72
N VAL A 570 -27.97 22.77 -15.39
CA VAL A 570 -26.58 22.29 -15.39
C VAL A 570 -25.92 22.43 -14.01
N SER A 571 -26.32 23.42 -13.21
CA SER A 571 -25.88 23.55 -11.81
C SER A 571 -26.30 22.35 -10.94
N GLY A 572 -27.43 21.70 -11.26
CA GLY A 572 -27.83 20.45 -10.63
C GLY A 572 -26.97 19.26 -11.04
N LEU A 573 -26.50 19.25 -12.29
CA LEU A 573 -25.59 18.22 -12.83
C LEU A 573 -24.21 18.30 -12.17
N SER A 574 -23.62 19.49 -12.02
CA SER A 574 -22.30 19.63 -11.38
C SER A 574 -22.28 19.07 -9.96
N SER A 575 -23.36 19.26 -9.18
CA SER A 575 -23.52 18.67 -7.85
C SER A 575 -23.63 17.13 -7.81
N SER A 576 -23.82 16.49 -8.98
CA SER A 576 -23.95 15.05 -9.11
C SER A 576 -22.63 14.37 -9.48
N PHE A 577 -21.66 15.14 -9.99
CA PHE A 577 -20.28 14.68 -10.10
C PHE A 577 -19.66 14.81 -8.71
N ALA A 578 -19.57 13.69 -8.00
CA ALA A 578 -18.87 13.64 -6.73
C ALA A 578 -17.40 14.05 -6.95
N ALA A 579 -16.81 14.74 -5.97
CA ALA A 579 -15.38 14.98 -5.98
C ALA A 579 -14.64 13.64 -5.82
N PHE A 580 -13.53 13.49 -6.54
CA PHE A 580 -12.72 12.28 -6.51
C PHE A 580 -11.62 12.43 -5.46
N PRO A 581 -11.50 11.51 -4.49
CA PRO A 581 -10.36 11.54 -3.59
C PRO A 581 -9.07 11.24 -4.36
N LEU A 582 -7.97 11.85 -3.94
CA LEU A 582 -6.65 11.46 -4.43
C LEU A 582 -6.30 10.05 -3.91
N PRO A 583 -5.51 9.26 -4.67
CA PRO A 583 -5.00 7.99 -4.18
C PRO A 583 -4.19 8.20 -2.89
N SER A 584 -4.35 7.31 -1.91
CA SER A 584 -3.55 7.31 -0.69
C SER A 584 -2.24 6.56 -0.91
N PHE A 585 -1.09 7.19 -0.66
CA PHE A 585 0.23 6.58 -0.82
C PHE A 585 0.86 6.23 0.53
N MET A 586 0.28 5.27 1.26
CA MET A 586 0.91 4.61 2.43
C MET A 586 1.62 5.53 3.44
N GLY A 587 0.90 6.53 3.96
CA GLY A 587 1.50 7.50 4.89
C GLY A 587 2.36 8.54 4.19
N LEU A 588 2.15 8.77 2.89
CA LEU A 588 2.58 9.96 2.16
C LEU A 588 1.36 10.82 1.82
N ASN A 589 1.50 12.12 2.03
CA ASN A 589 0.59 13.12 1.50
C ASN A 589 0.94 13.40 0.04
N VAL A 590 -0.10 13.64 -0.76
CA VAL A 590 0.00 14.06 -2.16
C VAL A 590 -0.20 15.57 -2.19
N ASP A 591 0.90 16.30 -2.28
CA ASP A 591 0.88 17.76 -2.37
C ASP A 591 0.82 18.16 -3.84
N VAL A 592 -0.39 18.38 -4.35
CA VAL A 592 -0.61 18.76 -5.76
C VAL A 592 0.09 20.08 -6.08
N VAL A 593 0.92 20.04 -7.11
CA VAL A 593 1.66 21.17 -7.67
C VAL A 593 0.89 21.79 -8.82
N ASP A 594 0.41 20.95 -9.74
CA ASP A 594 -0.25 21.40 -10.97
C ASP A 594 -1.19 20.32 -11.52
N MET A 595 -2.18 20.73 -12.30
CA MET A 595 -3.09 19.85 -13.01
C MET A 595 -3.42 20.43 -14.39
N VAL A 596 -3.14 19.66 -15.43
CA VAL A 596 -3.24 20.13 -16.81
C VAL A 596 -3.80 19.07 -17.74
N ARG A 597 -4.40 19.51 -18.85
CA ARG A 597 -4.75 18.65 -19.97
C ARG A 597 -3.60 18.63 -20.99
N GLN A 598 -3.12 17.45 -21.37
CA GLN A 598 -2.12 17.24 -22.42
C GLN A 598 -2.68 16.29 -23.48
N GLY A 599 -3.12 16.86 -24.62
CA GLY A 599 -3.85 16.09 -25.62
C GLY A 599 -5.14 15.50 -25.04
N ASN A 600 -5.30 14.18 -25.13
CA ASN A 600 -6.48 13.48 -24.61
C ASN A 600 -6.29 12.94 -23.18
N TYR A 601 -5.28 13.44 -22.45
CA TYR A 601 -4.97 13.02 -21.10
C TYR A 601 -5.06 14.19 -20.12
N TYR A 602 -5.45 13.86 -18.88
CA TYR A 602 -5.24 14.71 -17.72
C TYR A 602 -4.00 14.24 -16.98
N VAL A 603 -3.16 15.20 -16.59
CA VAL A 603 -1.94 14.96 -15.83
C VAL A 603 -2.00 15.76 -14.54
N LEU A 604 -1.86 15.07 -13.42
CA LEU A 604 -1.69 15.67 -12.11
C LEU A 604 -0.23 15.55 -11.69
N TYR A 605 0.39 16.68 -11.39
CA TYR A 605 1.74 16.77 -10.84
C TYR A 605 1.65 17.03 -9.34
N ALA A 606 2.38 16.26 -8.55
CA ALA A 606 2.40 16.38 -7.11
C ALA A 606 3.79 16.11 -6.52
N ASN A 607 4.00 16.58 -5.30
CA ASN A 607 5.09 16.14 -4.45
C ASN A 607 4.58 15.09 -3.46
N LEU A 608 5.45 14.13 -3.17
CA LEU A 608 5.22 13.15 -2.12
C LEU A 608 5.95 13.60 -0.87
N THR A 609 5.19 13.89 0.17
CA THR A 609 5.73 14.25 1.48
C THR A 609 5.28 13.21 2.49
N GLN A 610 6.13 12.88 3.45
CA GLN A 610 5.71 11.95 4.50
C GLN A 610 4.57 12.55 5.30
N GLN A 611 3.47 11.82 5.32
CA GLN A 611 2.43 12.04 6.30
C GLN A 611 3.04 11.70 7.66
N PRO A 612 3.07 12.66 8.60
CA PRO A 612 3.60 12.39 9.92
C PRO A 612 2.84 11.20 10.52
N GLN A 613 3.58 10.15 10.90
CA GLN A 613 3.04 9.03 11.65
C GLN A 613 3.52 9.02 13.10
N THR A 614 2.66 8.50 13.98
CA THR A 614 3.02 8.16 15.35
C THR A 614 4.20 7.19 15.33
N ARG A 615 5.33 7.60 15.91
CA ARG A 615 6.64 6.91 15.76
C ARG A 615 7.53 6.99 17.00
N ILE A 616 8.49 6.08 17.06
CA ILE A 616 9.67 6.12 17.93
C ILE A 616 10.80 6.89 17.22
N SER A 617 11.49 7.75 17.94
CA SER A 617 12.65 8.52 17.44
C SER A 617 13.73 8.66 18.53
N ASN A 618 14.93 9.12 18.14
CA ASN A 618 16.03 9.44 19.06
C ASN A 618 16.39 8.28 20.01
N VAL A 619 16.37 7.05 19.49
CA VAL A 619 16.69 5.86 20.28
C VAL A 619 18.17 5.90 20.68
N GLN A 620 18.42 5.75 21.97
CA GLN A 620 19.73 5.60 22.57
C GLN A 620 19.72 4.35 23.44
N VAL A 621 20.58 3.39 23.12
CA VAL A 621 20.81 2.20 23.92
C VAL A 621 22.18 2.34 24.58
N THR A 622 22.19 2.32 25.91
CA THR A 622 23.40 2.48 26.73
C THR A 622 23.62 1.22 27.52
N ASP A 623 24.81 0.65 27.39
CA ASP A 623 25.28 -0.42 28.25
C ASP A 623 25.66 0.13 29.62
N THR A 624 25.10 -0.46 30.67
CA THR A 624 25.38 -0.07 32.07
C THR A 624 26.02 -1.21 32.84
N SER A 625 26.44 -2.27 32.15
CA SER A 625 27.12 -3.42 32.75
C SER A 625 28.57 -3.06 33.12
N MET A 626 29.16 -3.85 34.01
CA MET A 626 30.61 -3.79 34.26
C MET A 626 31.39 -4.04 32.97
N LEU A 627 32.51 -3.35 32.77
CA LEU A 627 33.39 -3.61 31.64
C LEU A 627 33.89 -5.07 31.65
N ASN A 628 33.99 -5.66 30.46
CA ASN A 628 34.57 -6.99 30.28
C ASN A 628 35.95 -7.05 30.94
N GLY A 629 36.27 -8.20 31.54
CA GLY A 629 37.56 -8.38 32.17
C GLY A 629 37.85 -9.83 32.50
N VAL A 630 39.07 -10.23 32.19
CA VAL A 630 39.64 -11.54 32.45
C VAL A 630 40.75 -11.39 33.49
N TYR A 631 40.80 -12.33 34.41
CA TYR A 631 41.97 -12.59 35.23
C TYR A 631 42.32 -14.05 35.03
N ASP A 632 43.46 -14.28 34.38
CA ASP A 632 43.98 -15.61 34.12
C ASP A 632 45.36 -15.73 34.78
N SER A 633 45.44 -16.60 35.78
CA SER A 633 46.66 -16.90 36.51
C SER A 633 46.74 -18.39 36.78
N VAL A 634 47.94 -18.88 37.11
CA VAL A 634 48.18 -20.31 37.38
C VAL A 634 47.35 -20.86 38.56
N PHE A 635 46.80 -19.99 39.42
CA PHE A 635 46.08 -20.39 40.64
C PHE A 635 44.62 -19.94 40.69
N ASN A 636 44.28 -18.80 40.10
CA ASN A 636 42.91 -18.30 40.11
C ASN A 636 42.55 -17.74 38.75
N VAL A 637 41.37 -18.11 38.30
CA VAL A 637 40.84 -17.78 36.99
C VAL A 637 39.45 -17.21 37.21
N HIS A 638 39.17 -16.03 36.68
CA HIS A 638 37.81 -15.52 36.67
C HIS A 638 37.57 -14.54 35.53
N GLU A 639 36.36 -14.55 35.01
CA GLU A 639 35.99 -13.79 33.83
C GLU A 639 34.60 -13.20 33.95
N TRP A 640 34.46 -11.99 33.42
CA TRP A 640 33.17 -11.40 33.08
C TRP A 640 33.22 -10.94 31.63
N ARG A 641 32.25 -11.41 30.85
CA ARG A 641 32.01 -10.95 29.48
C ARG A 641 30.53 -10.70 29.27
N HIS A 642 30.21 -9.61 28.59
CA HIS A 642 28.87 -9.35 28.09
C HIS A 642 28.90 -8.60 26.78
N LYS A 643 27.73 -8.60 26.13
CA LYS A 643 27.45 -7.89 24.88
C LYS A 643 26.03 -7.39 24.88
N LEU A 644 25.88 -6.10 24.67
CA LEU A 644 24.59 -5.46 24.43
C LEU A 644 24.39 -5.23 22.94
N LYS A 645 23.22 -5.63 22.44
CA LYS A 645 22.80 -5.40 21.06
C LYS A 645 21.43 -4.78 21.03
N SER A 646 21.18 -3.99 20.00
CA SER A 646 19.87 -3.43 19.77
C SER A 646 19.60 -3.15 18.31
N THR A 647 18.32 -3.21 17.93
CA THR A 647 17.82 -2.82 16.62
C THR A 647 16.62 -1.91 16.85
N SER A 648 16.55 -0.79 16.13
CA SER A 648 15.45 0.17 16.27
C SER A 648 14.80 0.50 14.94
N THR A 649 13.47 0.63 14.96
CA THR A 649 12.62 1.11 13.87
C THR A 649 11.70 2.22 14.38
N SER A 650 10.92 2.82 13.48
CA SER A 650 9.88 3.79 13.85
C SER A 650 8.77 3.17 14.73
N LYS A 651 8.66 1.84 14.78
CA LYS A 651 7.62 1.10 15.52
C LYS A 651 8.15 0.25 16.67
N GLY A 652 9.46 0.11 16.85
CA GLY A 652 9.95 -0.69 17.96
C GLY A 652 11.45 -0.65 18.19
N VAL A 653 11.84 -1.17 19.35
CA VAL A 653 13.24 -1.39 19.72
C VAL A 653 13.36 -2.81 20.27
N LYS A 654 14.26 -3.59 19.69
CA LYS A 654 14.67 -4.89 20.24
C LYS A 654 16.04 -4.73 20.88
N VAL A 655 16.25 -5.37 22.02
CA VAL A 655 17.53 -5.37 22.74
C VAL A 655 17.86 -6.81 23.13
N ALA A 656 19.10 -7.22 22.97
CA ALA A 656 19.63 -8.49 23.44
C ALA A 656 20.90 -8.23 24.23
N LEU A 657 20.86 -8.47 25.54
CA LEU A 657 22.04 -8.47 26.41
C LEU A 657 22.42 -9.92 26.69
N ARG A 658 23.61 -10.30 26.24
CA ARG A 658 24.18 -11.63 26.43
C ARG A 658 25.40 -11.55 27.32
N GLY A 659 25.68 -12.62 28.07
CA GLY A 659 26.85 -12.62 28.94
C GLY A 659 27.19 -13.96 29.56
N MET A 660 28.37 -13.96 30.19
CA MET A 660 28.94 -15.05 30.95
C MET A 660 29.78 -14.49 32.09
N ILE A 661 29.59 -15.05 33.29
CA ILE A 661 30.48 -14.84 34.42
C ILE A 661 31.01 -16.19 34.87
N GLY A 662 32.32 -16.27 35.09
CA GLY A 662 33.03 -17.49 35.43
C GLY A 662 34.03 -17.29 36.55
N ALA A 663 34.22 -18.31 37.37
CA ALA A 663 35.27 -18.39 38.38
C ALA A 663 35.74 -19.84 38.54
N ASP A 664 37.05 -20.01 38.58
CA ASP A 664 37.72 -21.28 38.80
C ASP A 664 38.96 -21.05 39.69
N ALA A 665 39.03 -21.78 40.79
CA ALA A 665 40.10 -21.73 41.77
C ALA A 665 40.97 -22.99 41.61
N CYS A 666 42.16 -22.82 41.05
CA CYS A 666 43.11 -23.89 40.84
C CYS A 666 44.10 -24.02 42.02
N CYS A 667 44.40 -25.26 42.42
CA CYS A 667 45.36 -25.61 43.47
C CYS A 667 45.02 -25.13 44.90
N THR A 668 45.84 -25.55 45.87
CA THR A 668 45.56 -25.60 47.32
C THR A 668 45.61 -24.26 48.05
N VAL A 669 45.56 -23.12 47.35
CA VAL A 669 45.70 -21.77 47.93
C VAL A 669 44.81 -20.77 47.19
N ASP A 670 43.88 -20.17 47.93
CA ASP A 670 42.96 -19.09 47.53
C ASP A 670 41.70 -19.51 46.75
N ASP A 671 40.61 -18.77 46.99
CA ASP A 671 39.31 -18.94 46.32
C ASP A 671 39.19 -17.96 45.15
N ALA A 672 38.42 -18.33 44.12
CA ALA A 672 38.12 -17.46 42.99
C ALA A 672 36.70 -16.91 43.10
N ARG A 673 36.55 -15.59 42.99
CA ARG A 673 35.25 -14.92 43.01
C ARG A 673 35.16 -13.85 41.94
N ARG A 674 34.03 -13.80 41.25
CA ARG A 674 33.66 -12.69 40.38
C ARG A 674 32.24 -12.25 40.67
N ASP A 675 32.05 -10.94 40.81
CA ASP A 675 30.75 -10.29 40.85
C ASP A 675 30.69 -9.29 39.69
N ALA A 676 29.56 -9.24 38.99
CA ALA A 676 29.35 -8.27 37.92
C ALA A 676 27.94 -7.65 38.03
N PRO A 677 27.83 -6.32 38.17
CA PRO A 677 26.59 -5.63 37.86
C PRO A 677 26.35 -5.66 36.35
N VAL A 678 25.11 -5.97 35.97
CA VAL A 678 24.68 -6.20 34.59
C VAL A 678 23.47 -5.35 34.30
N GLY A 679 23.42 -4.69 33.15
CA GLY A 679 22.25 -3.90 32.80
C GLY A 679 22.38 -3.09 31.54
N TYR A 680 21.27 -2.51 31.14
CA TYR A 680 21.23 -1.56 30.05
C TYR A 680 20.11 -0.54 30.26
N ARG A 681 20.23 0.58 29.55
CA ARG A 681 19.22 1.63 29.47
C ARG A 681 18.84 1.90 28.02
N VAL A 682 17.55 2.00 27.76
CA VAL A 682 17.00 2.47 26.48
C VAL A 682 16.30 3.79 26.74
N THR A 683 16.68 4.84 26.01
CA THR A 683 16.00 6.13 25.99
C THR A 683 15.53 6.41 24.57
N PHE A 684 14.28 6.82 24.40
CA PHE A 684 13.71 7.10 23.09
C PHE A 684 12.55 8.07 23.23
N ASP A 685 12.22 8.77 22.16
CA ASP A 685 11.05 9.63 22.09
C ASP A 685 9.90 8.91 21.39
N VAL A 686 8.69 9.05 21.92
CA VAL A 686 7.47 8.72 21.19
C VAL A 686 6.85 10.03 20.74
N ILE A 687 6.62 10.17 19.44
CA ILE A 687 6.03 11.37 18.82
C ILE A 687 4.66 10.94 18.28
N PRO A 688 3.54 11.31 18.93
CA PRO A 688 2.21 11.11 18.36
C PRO A 688 1.96 12.10 17.24
N GLU A 689 1.19 11.66 16.25
CA GLU A 689 0.71 12.50 15.16
C GLU A 689 -0.82 12.52 15.17
N ASN A 690 -1.42 13.56 14.59
CA ASN A 690 -2.89 13.73 14.49
C ASN A 690 -3.69 13.63 15.81
N GLY A 691 -3.03 13.81 16.97
CA GLY A 691 -3.65 13.64 18.28
C GLY A 691 -3.87 12.18 18.69
N ASP A 692 -3.23 11.23 18.00
CA ASP A 692 -3.29 9.81 18.30
C ASP A 692 -2.91 9.53 19.76
N THR A 693 -3.60 8.54 20.33
CA THR A 693 -3.15 7.92 21.59
C THR A 693 -2.17 6.81 21.25
N TRP A 694 -0.93 6.96 21.72
CA TRP A 694 0.09 5.93 21.54
C TRP A 694 0.08 4.93 22.70
N LYS A 695 0.49 3.71 22.38
CA LYS A 695 0.71 2.58 23.30
C LYS A 695 2.08 1.99 23.05
N ILE A 696 2.84 1.79 24.12
CA ILE A 696 4.10 1.07 24.10
C ILE A 696 3.94 -0.22 24.90
N ASP A 697 4.07 -1.35 24.23
CA ASP A 697 4.20 -2.66 24.84
C ASP A 697 5.67 -2.93 25.13
N LEU A 698 6.01 -3.09 26.42
CA LEU A 698 7.33 -3.46 26.90
C LEU A 698 7.29 -4.94 27.27
N ALA A 699 8.15 -5.75 26.67
CA ALA A 699 8.34 -7.14 27.02
C ALA A 699 9.81 -7.42 27.31
N GLN A 700 10.07 -8.21 28.34
CA GLN A 700 11.40 -8.58 28.78
C GLN A 700 11.43 -10.07 29.09
N SER A 701 12.50 -10.74 28.71
CA SER A 701 12.71 -12.15 29.01
C SER A 701 14.17 -12.45 29.25
N ILE A 702 14.47 -13.40 30.14
CA ILE A 702 15.82 -13.89 30.36
C ILE A 702 15.83 -15.42 30.28
N LYS A 703 16.86 -15.96 29.64
CA LYS A 703 17.11 -17.40 29.51
C LYS A 703 18.61 -17.66 29.69
N GLY A 704 18.97 -18.58 30.59
CA GLY A 704 20.37 -18.93 30.85
C GLY A 704 20.50 -20.13 31.77
N ALA A 705 21.70 -20.45 32.23
CA ALA A 705 21.96 -21.55 33.16
C ALA A 705 23.05 -21.23 34.19
N HIS A 706 22.90 -21.85 35.35
CA HIS A 706 23.95 -22.03 36.35
C HIS A 706 24.68 -23.33 36.05
N THR A 707 26.01 -23.30 36.05
CA THR A 707 26.87 -24.44 35.70
C THR A 707 27.96 -24.59 36.75
N LEU A 708 28.04 -25.77 37.35
CA LEU A 708 29.08 -26.15 38.30
C LEU A 708 29.75 -27.44 37.83
N ILE A 709 31.07 -27.46 37.71
CA ILE A 709 31.85 -28.64 37.28
C ILE A 709 32.76 -29.08 38.42
N ASP A 710 32.74 -30.38 38.72
CA ASP A 710 33.57 -30.98 39.76
C ASP A 710 34.97 -31.24 39.24
N GLU A 711 35.96 -30.66 39.92
CA GLU A 711 37.35 -30.80 39.51
C GLU A 711 38.17 -31.68 40.44
N GLN A 712 37.75 -31.96 41.68
CA GLN A 712 38.39 -32.86 42.68
C GLN A 712 37.86 -32.65 44.12
N GLY A 713 36.57 -32.36 44.31
CA GLY A 713 35.95 -32.30 45.64
C GLY A 713 36.00 -30.93 46.37
N GLY A 714 36.08 -29.83 45.60
CA GLY A 714 35.88 -28.47 46.10
C GLY A 714 34.40 -28.13 46.31
N SER A 715 34.05 -26.84 46.28
CA SER A 715 32.66 -26.43 46.02
C SER A 715 32.60 -25.19 45.17
N ALA A 716 31.48 -25.00 44.51
CA ALA A 716 31.14 -23.76 43.83
C ALA A 716 29.72 -23.31 44.15
N TRP A 717 29.49 -22.01 43.95
CA TRP A 717 28.13 -21.51 43.86
C TRP A 717 28.01 -20.37 42.86
N THR A 718 26.80 -20.22 42.34
CA THR A 718 26.41 -19.15 41.44
C THR A 718 25.17 -18.44 41.96
N SER A 719 25.04 -17.16 41.66
CA SER A 719 23.85 -16.37 42.00
C SER A 719 23.50 -15.38 40.92
N ILE A 720 22.21 -15.25 40.61
CA ILE A 720 21.62 -14.19 39.80
C ILE A 720 20.53 -13.50 40.63
N SER A 721 20.60 -12.18 40.76
CA SER A 721 19.58 -11.43 41.49
C SER A 721 18.28 -11.28 40.69
N THR A 722 17.21 -10.82 41.35
CA THR A 722 16.00 -10.37 40.64
C THR A 722 16.37 -9.24 39.70
N LEU A 723 15.97 -9.35 38.43
CA LEU A 723 16.13 -8.29 37.46
C LEU A 723 15.21 -7.13 37.83
N ASN A 724 15.82 -6.00 38.22
CA ASN A 724 15.12 -4.75 38.40
C ASN A 724 14.84 -4.15 37.03
N ILE A 725 13.56 -4.11 36.65
CA ILE A 725 13.13 -3.60 35.36
C ILE A 725 12.15 -2.50 35.62
N ARG A 726 12.43 -1.32 35.07
CA ARG A 726 11.63 -0.14 35.30
C ARG A 726 11.53 0.72 34.06
N ALA A 727 10.37 1.33 33.87
CA ALA A 727 10.15 2.30 32.81
C ALA A 727 9.51 3.59 33.35
N LYS A 728 9.80 4.72 32.73
CA LYS A 728 9.14 5.99 33.03
C LYS A 728 8.85 6.76 31.75
N VAL A 729 7.85 7.62 31.83
CA VAL A 729 7.43 8.50 30.75
C VAL A 729 7.72 9.95 31.15
N GLY A 730 8.58 10.62 30.39
CA GLY A 730 9.12 11.93 30.69
C GLY A 730 9.74 12.00 32.10
N ASN A 731 9.24 12.97 32.89
CA ASN A 731 9.63 13.15 34.29
C ASN A 731 8.67 12.44 35.27
N GLY A 732 7.85 11.50 34.78
CA GLY A 732 6.93 10.72 35.58
C GLY A 732 7.62 9.74 36.53
N ALA A 733 6.80 9.07 37.35
CA ALA A 733 7.28 8.03 38.27
C ALA A 733 7.72 6.76 37.51
N TRP A 734 8.70 6.06 38.07
CA TRP A 734 9.10 4.74 37.59
C TRP A 734 8.00 3.72 37.84
N GLN A 735 7.68 2.94 36.81
CA GLN A 735 6.83 1.77 36.87
C GLN A 735 7.73 0.53 36.82
N ASN A 736 7.66 -0.32 37.84
CA ASN A 736 8.49 -1.53 37.92
C ASN A 736 7.73 -2.74 37.38
N PHE A 737 8.43 -3.59 36.64
CA PHE A 737 7.92 -4.86 36.12
C PHE A 737 9.05 -5.90 36.11
N ASN A 738 9.60 -6.13 37.30
CA ASN A 738 10.77 -6.97 37.55
C ASN A 738 10.60 -8.42 37.10
N ILE A 739 11.71 -9.09 36.80
CA ILE A 739 11.77 -10.54 36.54
C ILE A 739 12.50 -11.23 37.69
N THR A 740 11.88 -12.25 38.28
CA THR A 740 12.61 -13.20 39.14
C THR A 740 12.89 -14.45 38.31
N PRO A 741 14.17 -14.75 38.02
CA PRO A 741 14.53 -15.98 37.30
C PRO A 741 14.00 -17.22 38.04
N SER A 742 13.61 -18.26 37.30
CA SER A 742 13.11 -19.51 37.87
C SER A 742 14.12 -20.24 38.76
N SER A 743 15.42 -19.93 38.59
CA SER A 743 16.49 -20.29 39.52
C SER A 743 17.41 -19.09 39.73
N THR A 744 17.53 -18.64 40.98
CA THR A 744 18.38 -17.50 41.36
C THR A 744 19.78 -17.91 41.79
N GLY A 745 20.10 -19.20 41.83
CA GLY A 745 21.43 -19.68 42.21
C GLY A 745 21.49 -21.18 42.48
N VAL A 746 22.70 -21.70 42.50
CA VAL A 746 23.01 -23.11 42.78
C VAL A 746 24.18 -23.16 43.76
N ASN A 747 24.10 -24.04 44.76
CA ASN A 747 25.12 -24.21 45.81
C ASN A 747 25.21 -25.69 46.23
N THR A 748 25.19 -26.60 45.25
CA THR A 748 25.29 -28.04 45.48
C THR A 748 26.66 -28.51 45.04
N GLY A 749 27.34 -29.31 45.89
CA GLY A 749 28.62 -29.93 45.53
C GLY A 749 28.48 -30.77 44.27
N SER A 750 29.38 -30.50 43.31
CA SER A 750 29.65 -31.21 42.07
C SER A 750 28.55 -31.45 41.02
N GLY A 751 28.85 -31.10 39.75
CA GLY A 751 28.15 -31.58 38.55
C GLY A 751 26.75 -31.02 38.32
N ALA A 752 26.49 -29.76 38.67
CA ALA A 752 25.17 -29.16 38.59
C ALA A 752 24.99 -28.33 37.32
N TYR A 753 23.91 -28.61 36.59
CA TYR A 753 23.42 -27.77 35.50
C TYR A 753 21.96 -27.41 35.78
N VAL A 754 21.70 -26.13 36.08
CA VAL A 754 20.36 -25.66 36.43
C VAL A 754 19.96 -24.51 35.50
N PRO A 755 19.05 -24.76 34.52
CA PRO A 755 18.55 -23.70 33.66
C PRO A 755 17.66 -22.74 34.45
N PHE A 756 17.69 -21.47 34.06
CA PHE A 756 16.75 -20.45 34.50
C PHE A 756 16.10 -19.76 33.32
N THR A 757 14.84 -19.39 33.53
CA THR A 757 14.05 -18.57 32.62
C THR A 757 13.26 -17.55 33.41
N GLY A 758 12.88 -16.44 32.79
CA GLY A 758 11.94 -15.49 33.36
C GLY A 758 11.42 -14.51 32.32
N SER A 759 10.23 -13.96 32.54
CA SER A 759 9.63 -12.97 31.64
C SER A 759 8.72 -12.01 32.38
N SER A 760 8.62 -10.79 31.89
CA SER A 760 7.71 -9.77 32.41
C SER A 760 7.36 -8.76 31.32
N SER A 761 6.24 -8.06 31.49
CA SER A 761 5.77 -7.05 30.54
C SER A 761 5.08 -5.88 31.23
N ALA A 762 5.11 -4.73 30.58
CA ALA A 762 4.39 -3.53 30.98
C ALA A 762 3.83 -2.81 29.76
N VAL A 763 2.82 -1.96 29.98
CA VAL A 763 2.23 -1.13 28.93
C VAL A 763 2.29 0.32 29.37
N LEU A 764 2.78 1.19 28.49
CA LEU A 764 2.76 2.64 28.66
C LEU A 764 1.85 3.26 27.62
N THR A 765 1.16 4.35 27.95
CA THR A 765 0.30 5.08 27.02
C THR A 765 0.44 6.57 27.20
N GLY A 766 0.20 7.33 26.13
CA GLY A 766 0.15 8.79 26.19
C GLY A 766 -0.43 9.39 24.92
N THR A 767 -0.59 10.72 24.92
CA THR A 767 -1.22 11.48 23.84
C THR A 767 -0.35 12.64 23.34
N THR A 768 0.83 12.83 23.94
CA THR A 768 1.78 13.89 23.58
C THR A 768 3.16 13.32 23.34
N ALA A 769 4.01 14.11 22.68
CA ALA A 769 5.40 13.74 22.45
C ALA A 769 6.15 13.62 23.78
N GLN A 770 6.72 12.46 24.07
CA GLN A 770 7.33 12.17 25.37
C GLN A 770 8.54 11.27 25.22
N THR A 771 9.60 11.58 25.97
CA THR A 771 10.76 10.72 26.12
C THR A 771 10.45 9.59 27.10
N ILE A 772 10.65 8.35 26.69
CA ILE A 772 10.52 7.16 27.51
C ILE A 772 11.93 6.67 27.88
N THR A 773 12.08 6.24 29.13
CA THR A 773 13.30 5.56 29.59
C THR A 773 12.92 4.20 30.14
N VAL A 774 13.56 3.15 29.63
CA VAL A 774 13.50 1.78 30.14
C VAL A 774 14.88 1.42 30.68
N GLU A 775 14.94 0.88 31.88
CA GLU A 775 16.19 0.49 32.52
C GLU A 775 16.07 -0.92 33.09
N VAL A 776 17.11 -1.71 32.85
CA VAL A 776 17.27 -3.06 33.40
C VAL A 776 18.58 -3.12 34.18
N SER A 777 18.55 -3.65 35.39
CA SER A 777 19.75 -3.88 36.20
C SER A 777 19.61 -5.13 37.08
N PHE A 778 20.67 -5.92 37.18
CA PHE A 778 20.78 -7.09 38.05
C PHE A 778 22.25 -7.38 38.35
N ASP A 779 22.49 -8.31 39.27
CA ASP A 779 23.82 -8.73 39.68
C ASP A 779 23.98 -10.23 39.41
N VAL A 780 25.15 -10.61 38.93
CA VAL A 780 25.56 -12.00 38.79
C VAL A 780 26.84 -12.25 39.57
N THR A 781 26.95 -13.45 40.16
CA THR A 781 28.12 -13.88 40.91
C THR A 781 28.48 -15.32 40.56
N ALA A 782 29.78 -15.57 40.39
CA ALA A 782 30.37 -16.89 40.33
C ALA A 782 31.46 -17.01 41.41
N TYR A 783 31.49 -18.14 42.11
CA TYR A 783 32.47 -18.40 43.16
C TYR A 783 32.90 -19.86 43.16
N SER A 784 34.21 -20.07 43.21
CA SER A 784 34.88 -21.36 43.34
C SER A 784 35.72 -21.38 44.63
N ASN A 785 35.58 -22.45 45.42
CA ASN A 785 36.19 -22.61 46.74
C ASN A 785 37.10 -23.85 46.78
N SER A 786 38.40 -23.61 46.99
CA SER A 786 39.45 -24.62 47.08
C SER A 786 39.72 -25.10 48.54
N ASN A 787 39.12 -24.43 49.54
CA ASN A 787 39.47 -24.57 50.96
C ASN A 787 38.55 -25.49 51.79
N LEU A 788 37.70 -26.31 51.16
CA LEU A 788 36.69 -27.13 51.85
C LEU A 788 37.19 -28.45 52.46
N ALA A 789 38.37 -28.92 52.07
CA ALA A 789 39.00 -30.12 52.60
C ALA A 789 40.46 -29.84 53.00
N PHE A 790 41.03 -30.62 53.94
CA PHE A 790 42.47 -30.58 54.22
C PHE A 790 43.11 -31.95 53.90
N PRO A 791 44.16 -32.00 53.06
CA PRO A 791 44.78 -30.87 52.34
C PRO A 791 43.79 -30.24 51.34
N ALA A 792 43.92 -28.93 51.08
CA ALA A 792 43.07 -28.21 50.13
C ALA A 792 43.15 -28.88 48.75
N VAL A 793 42.04 -28.83 48.02
CA VAL A 793 41.84 -29.46 46.70
C VAL A 793 41.48 -28.37 45.69
N ALA A 794 41.53 -28.66 44.39
CA ALA A 794 41.03 -27.72 43.38
C ALA A 794 39.56 -27.38 43.68
N GLY A 795 39.20 -26.10 43.49
CA GLY A 795 37.81 -25.66 43.60
C GLY A 795 36.98 -26.22 42.44
N ASP A 796 35.66 -26.25 42.60
CA ASP A 796 34.76 -26.58 41.49
C ASP A 796 34.65 -25.36 40.56
N GLU A 797 34.64 -25.54 39.25
CA GLU A 797 34.39 -24.44 38.32
C GLU A 797 32.96 -23.93 38.44
N ALA A 798 32.76 -22.62 38.41
CA ALA A 798 31.45 -21.98 38.55
C ALA A 798 31.19 -21.00 37.42
N ALA A 799 30.05 -21.14 36.73
CA ALA A 799 29.64 -20.17 35.71
C ALA A 799 28.13 -19.92 35.66
N ILE A 800 27.78 -18.66 35.35
CA ILE A 800 26.44 -18.29 34.88
C ILE A 800 26.56 -17.92 33.42
N ARG A 801 25.73 -18.56 32.58
CA ARG A 801 25.75 -18.39 31.13
C ARG A 801 24.38 -17.92 30.65
N PHE A 802 24.36 -16.83 29.88
CA PHE A 802 23.17 -16.32 29.22
C PHE A 802 23.54 -15.68 27.87
N GLY A 803 24.12 -16.47 26.96
CA GLY A 803 24.36 -16.10 25.57
C GLY A 803 25.78 -15.67 25.18
N ALA A 804 26.81 -15.84 26.02
CA ALA A 804 28.21 -15.58 25.62
C ALA A 804 29.15 -16.70 26.08
N ASN A 805 30.25 -16.96 25.36
CA ASN A 805 31.31 -17.87 25.81
C ASN A 805 32.32 -17.14 26.72
N ASP A 806 33.14 -17.93 27.40
CA ASP A 806 34.43 -17.48 27.94
C ASP A 806 35.45 -17.23 26.83
N SER A 807 36.56 -16.60 27.23
CA SER A 807 37.75 -16.48 26.40
C SER A 807 39.00 -17.09 27.00
N ILE A 808 38.84 -17.86 28.07
CA ILE A 808 39.96 -18.46 28.78
C ILE A 808 40.33 -19.81 28.14
N ALA A 809 41.58 -19.95 27.69
CA ALA A 809 42.06 -21.14 26.98
C ALA A 809 42.60 -22.28 27.89
N ASN A 810 42.43 -22.18 29.21
CA ASN A 810 43.13 -23.02 30.19
C ASN A 810 42.34 -24.27 30.66
N GLY A 811 41.21 -24.58 30.03
CA GLY A 811 40.37 -25.72 30.41
C GLY A 811 39.19 -25.36 31.31
N PHE A 812 38.83 -24.07 31.44
CA PHE A 812 37.64 -23.61 32.15
C PHE A 812 36.33 -24.06 31.46
N THR A 813 35.93 -25.30 31.65
CA THR A 813 34.82 -25.92 30.90
C THR A 813 33.41 -25.44 31.32
N ALA A 814 33.29 -24.80 32.47
CA ALA A 814 32.01 -24.28 32.97
C ALA A 814 31.51 -23.07 32.18
N GLY A 815 32.42 -22.26 31.62
CA GLY A 815 32.11 -21.07 30.82
C GLY A 815 31.83 -21.35 29.35
N GLU A 816 32.37 -22.45 28.79
CA GLU A 816 32.20 -22.85 27.40
C GLU A 816 30.74 -23.18 27.05
N TYR A 817 30.33 -22.99 25.78
CA TYR A 817 29.07 -23.55 25.25
C TYR A 817 29.29 -24.85 24.46
N PRO A 818 28.42 -25.86 24.64
CA PRO A 818 27.26 -25.86 25.53
C PRO A 818 27.63 -26.18 26.99
N GLY A 819 28.92 -26.34 27.31
CA GLY A 819 29.45 -26.74 28.62
C GLY A 819 28.81 -28.04 29.10
N VAL A 820 28.53 -28.16 30.41
CA VAL A 820 27.66 -29.24 30.90
C VAL A 820 26.22 -28.96 30.45
N GLY A 821 25.71 -29.74 29.49
CA GLY A 821 24.33 -29.68 28.98
C GLY A 821 24.25 -29.51 27.45
N ASN A 822 23.03 -29.47 26.89
CA ASN A 822 22.78 -29.24 25.47
C ASN A 822 22.04 -27.90 25.27
N ARG A 823 22.71 -26.76 25.48
CA ARG A 823 22.15 -25.42 25.25
C ARG A 823 22.56 -24.82 23.92
N ASN A 824 21.69 -23.96 23.40
CA ASN A 824 21.97 -23.12 22.25
C ASN A 824 22.30 -21.70 22.72
N ILE A 825 23.50 -21.22 22.43
CA ILE A 825 23.95 -19.86 22.76
C ILE A 825 23.07 -18.78 22.11
N GLY A 826 22.50 -19.07 20.94
CA GLY A 826 21.61 -18.18 20.20
C GLY A 826 20.24 -17.98 20.85
N GLU A 827 19.80 -18.91 21.71
CA GLU A 827 18.51 -18.79 22.41
C GLU A 827 18.66 -18.20 23.82
N ASP A 828 19.89 -18.02 24.28
CA ASP A 828 20.22 -17.54 25.61
C ASP A 828 20.50 -16.03 25.61
N GLY A 829 20.16 -15.38 26.72
CA GLY A 829 20.26 -13.93 26.82
C GLY A 829 19.15 -13.32 27.67
N LEU A 830 19.30 -12.03 27.88
CA LEU A 830 18.25 -11.11 28.30
C LEU A 830 17.75 -10.37 27.06
N PHE A 831 16.50 -10.61 26.67
CA PHE A 831 15.87 -10.04 25.50
C PHE A 831 14.77 -9.05 25.91
N GLY A 832 14.88 -7.83 25.41
CA GLY A 832 13.88 -6.77 25.53
C GLY A 832 13.22 -6.47 24.19
N THR A 833 11.91 -6.28 24.20
CA THR A 833 11.12 -5.77 23.07
C THR A 833 10.30 -4.58 23.51
N ILE A 834 10.36 -3.52 22.73
CA ILE A 834 9.56 -2.30 22.85
C ILE A 834 8.78 -2.20 21.54
N ALA A 835 7.46 -2.23 21.60
CA ALA A 835 6.60 -2.16 20.42
C ALA A 835 5.61 -1.00 20.55
N LEU A 836 5.50 -0.18 19.51
CA LEU A 836 4.58 0.94 19.40
C LEU A 836 3.34 0.56 18.61
N SER A 837 2.17 0.90 19.15
CA SER A 837 0.90 0.89 18.42
C SER A 837 0.11 2.17 18.72
N THR A 838 -0.88 2.48 17.89
CA THR A 838 -1.92 3.49 18.16
C THR A 838 -3.16 2.80 18.73
N ILE A 839 -3.94 3.50 19.57
CA ILE A 839 -5.22 3.02 20.15
C ILE A 839 -6.35 3.94 19.75
#